data_AF-A0A7X7KBW1-F1
#
_entry.id   AF-A0A7X7KBW1-F1
#
_cell.length_a   1.000
_cell.length_b   1.000
_cell.length_c   1.000
_cell.angle_alpha   90.00
_cell.angle_beta   90.00
_cell.angle_gamma   90.00
#
_symmetry.space_group_name_H-M   'P 1'
#
loop_
_entity.id
_entity.type
_entity.pdbx_description
1 polymer ?
#
loop_
_entity_poly.entity_id
_entity_poly.type
_entity_poly.pdbx_seq_one_letter_code
_entity_poly.pdbx_strand_id
1 'polypeptide(L)'
;YMQRVLPADPDRPLHAMNHIFSPWMLLLLLIAPVLLAWRFVRPSIPSQPSRSPAAAAGKQTTEVNINFRRLLASAGLIALAAAIFTAAVYWNPPGRRKDGRVCVVERHSEWEPTTKPYDTEWFVEPKLFDEGSGYNYGRIYRYLEQFYDMSRLLEDGRIDDATLAEYDVLIIKTPTVRYQSAEVEAVRRFVERGGGLLLIGEHTNFERSSTIINDIIRPLGFVYRDDLVLSFNESPYEQSYYAPTVPHPIVGRIPAMDYAGSCSIDPGTSRGRPFFACTGLWNMGPEYHHGNYFPFPRHCPEMRYGPFVQGWATRHGQGRIVAFTDSTIFSNFCVGQPGKSELMLGMVEWLNRAAPRLDPRPWLIWFGMAPLVVGVWLARASARWWLVLLAAGSCGWAVGASAVNAAHDWAMPTPPRVRPECRVVVDRTISDVPLAEGLYPRGNDAGYGMFEAWLSRMNCQSERRAGKEAFDGDVLVVISPSRQVADQFRRAAEEFVAAGGRLLVIDSPKNSASTANGLLRPFGLQINHGRTAQGKLISSIGLPGVDVERACEVAGGEPLARLDTLPVASIARHGKGAVVAVGFGSLWNDTRMGDNWQIEPDAATKARYEVMFGLLGPFFHGEEHPVKESTTPRQNDVKIPPVLKEAGPAEL
;
A
#
# COMPACT_ATOMS: atom_id res chain seq x y z
N TYR A 1 -15.69 -4.40 -41.79
CA TYR A 1 -15.92 -3.25 -42.70
C TYR A 1 -14.65 -2.41 -42.87
N MET A 2 -14.05 -1.89 -41.79
CA MET A 2 -12.76 -1.16 -41.83
C MET A 2 -11.60 -1.93 -42.52
N GLN A 3 -11.45 -3.22 -42.25
CA GLN A 3 -10.44 -4.10 -42.89
C GLN A 3 -10.63 -4.33 -44.40
N ARG A 4 -11.83 -4.08 -44.96
CA ARG A 4 -12.08 -4.25 -46.41
C ARG A 4 -11.82 -2.98 -47.22
N VAL A 5 -11.72 -1.83 -46.55
CA VAL A 5 -11.73 -0.51 -47.19
C VAL A 5 -10.37 0.20 -47.07
N LEU A 6 -9.55 -0.17 -46.07
CA LEU A 6 -8.21 0.36 -45.92
C LEU A 6 -7.18 -0.65 -46.45
N PRO A 7 -6.36 -0.31 -47.46
CA PRO A 7 -5.20 -1.11 -47.86
C PRO A 7 -4.08 -0.90 -46.84
N ALA A 8 -4.32 -1.36 -45.62
CA ALA A 8 -3.31 -1.44 -44.57
C ALA A 8 -2.88 -2.90 -44.43
N ASP A 9 -1.57 -3.11 -44.31
CA ASP A 9 -0.99 -4.39 -43.95
C ASP A 9 -1.73 -4.95 -42.71
N PRO A 10 -2.30 -6.17 -42.78
CA PRO A 10 -3.11 -6.75 -41.70
C PRO A 10 -2.35 -6.86 -40.37
N ASP A 11 -1.02 -6.88 -40.41
CA ASP A 11 -0.16 -6.93 -39.22
C ASP A 11 0.24 -5.54 -38.72
N ARG A 12 -0.19 -4.46 -39.39
CA ARG A 12 0.14 -3.10 -38.99
C ARG A 12 -0.69 -2.70 -37.77
N PRO A 13 -0.05 -2.45 -36.61
CA PRO A 13 -0.79 -2.13 -35.40
C PRO A 13 -1.52 -0.79 -35.58
N LEU A 14 -2.85 -0.84 -35.49
CA LEU A 14 -3.72 0.34 -35.56
C LEU A 14 -3.69 1.07 -34.21
N HIS A 15 -2.68 1.92 -34.03
CA HIS A 15 -2.54 2.78 -32.86
C HIS A 15 -3.41 4.05 -32.93
N ALA A 16 -4.65 3.93 -33.42
CA ALA A 16 -5.54 5.07 -33.59
C ALA A 16 -5.74 5.87 -32.30
N MET A 17 -5.73 5.17 -31.16
CA MET A 17 -5.85 5.77 -29.83
C MET A 17 -4.68 6.68 -29.46
N ASN A 18 -3.47 6.46 -30.00
CA ASN A 18 -2.32 7.34 -29.74
C ASN A 18 -2.58 8.78 -30.22
N HIS A 19 -3.39 8.95 -31.27
CA HIS A 19 -3.73 10.28 -31.79
C HIS A 19 -4.73 11.02 -30.89
N ILE A 20 -5.63 10.29 -30.22
CA ILE A 20 -6.61 10.86 -29.29
C ILE A 20 -5.91 11.38 -28.04
N PHE A 21 -4.88 10.68 -27.57
CA PHE A 21 -4.09 11.08 -26.40
C PHE A 21 -3.00 12.11 -26.70
N SER A 22 -2.91 12.60 -27.94
CA SER A 22 -2.02 13.70 -28.29
C SER A 22 -2.42 14.96 -27.49
N PRO A 23 -1.49 15.62 -26.78
CA PRO A 23 -1.76 16.87 -26.07
C PRO A 23 -2.42 17.94 -26.95
N TRP A 24 -2.06 17.97 -28.24
CA TRP A 24 -2.61 18.89 -29.22
C TRP A 24 -4.09 18.61 -29.53
N MET A 25 -4.47 17.34 -29.62
CA MET A 25 -5.86 16.94 -29.85
C MET A 25 -6.72 17.28 -28.62
N LEU A 26 -6.21 17.00 -27.42
CA LEU A 26 -6.89 17.35 -26.17
C LEU A 26 -7.08 18.88 -26.02
N LEU A 27 -6.06 19.68 -26.37
CA LEU A 27 -6.18 21.14 -26.41
C LEU A 27 -7.22 21.61 -27.42
N LEU A 28 -7.28 20.99 -28.60
CA LEU A 28 -8.27 21.32 -29.62
C LEU A 28 -9.71 21.02 -29.14
N LEU A 29 -9.91 19.89 -28.45
CA LEU A 29 -11.19 19.54 -27.85
C LEU A 29 -11.62 20.49 -26.72
N LEU A 30 -10.66 21.15 -26.05
CA LEU A 30 -10.95 22.15 -25.01
C LEU A 30 -11.41 23.51 -25.56
N ILE A 31 -11.24 23.78 -26.86
CA ILE A 31 -11.64 25.08 -27.45
C ILE A 31 -13.14 25.32 -27.27
N ALA A 32 -13.99 24.34 -27.56
CA ALA A 32 -15.44 24.49 -27.49
C ALA A 32 -15.95 24.79 -26.06
N PRO A 33 -15.57 24.03 -25.00
CA PRO A 33 -15.98 24.34 -23.63
C PRO A 33 -15.41 25.67 -23.12
N VAL A 34 -14.18 26.06 -23.51
CA VAL A 34 -13.62 27.37 -23.14
C VAL A 34 -14.41 28.51 -23.77
N LEU A 35 -14.77 28.42 -25.05
CA LEU A 35 -15.60 29.43 -25.72
C LEU A 35 -16.99 29.53 -25.11
N LEU A 36 -17.58 28.40 -24.69
CA LEU A 36 -18.84 28.35 -23.93
C LEU A 36 -18.69 29.05 -22.57
N ALA A 37 -17.67 28.69 -21.78
CA ALA A 37 -17.41 29.32 -20.49
C ALA A 37 -17.23 30.85 -20.62
N TRP A 38 -16.48 31.29 -21.64
CA TRP A 38 -16.28 32.72 -21.92
C TRP A 38 -17.60 33.45 -22.26
N ARG A 39 -18.53 32.79 -22.94
CA ARG A 39 -19.84 33.37 -23.25
C ARG A 39 -20.69 33.64 -22.00
N PHE A 40 -20.57 32.80 -20.97
CA PHE A 40 -21.36 32.90 -19.73
C PHE A 40 -20.66 33.69 -18.61
N VAL A 41 -19.32 33.79 -18.64
CA VAL A 41 -18.51 34.62 -17.74
C VAL A 41 -18.22 35.98 -18.39
N ARG A 42 -19.25 36.68 -18.87
CA ARG A 42 -19.09 38.09 -19.27
C ARG A 42 -19.18 38.96 -18.01
N PRO A 43 -18.10 39.64 -17.58
CA PRO A 43 -18.23 40.67 -16.57
C PRO A 43 -19.21 41.71 -17.10
N SER A 44 -20.28 41.98 -16.36
CA SER A 44 -21.20 43.05 -16.69
C SER A 44 -20.42 44.35 -16.65
N ILE A 45 -20.02 44.87 -17.82
CA ILE A 45 -19.46 46.21 -17.93
C ILE A 45 -20.54 47.15 -17.39
N PRO A 46 -20.29 47.94 -16.35
CA PRO A 46 -21.28 48.90 -15.87
C PRO A 46 -21.60 49.83 -17.04
N SER A 47 -22.85 49.81 -17.51
CA SER A 47 -23.32 50.82 -18.44
C SER A 47 -23.09 52.19 -17.80
N GLN A 48 -22.45 53.10 -18.53
CA GLN A 48 -22.19 54.45 -18.04
C GLN A 48 -23.48 55.07 -17.51
N PRO A 49 -23.45 55.76 -16.35
CA PRO A 49 -24.62 56.42 -15.83
C PRO A 49 -25.00 57.56 -16.80
N SER A 50 -26.18 57.47 -17.40
CA SER A 50 -26.79 58.60 -18.08
C SER A 50 -26.98 59.72 -17.05
N ARG A 51 -26.29 60.84 -17.26
CA ARG A 51 -26.50 62.07 -16.50
C ARG A 51 -27.89 62.63 -16.82
N SER A 52 -28.76 62.70 -15.81
CA SER A 52 -29.69 63.82 -15.64
C SER A 52 -30.11 63.97 -14.18
N PRO A 53 -30.44 65.19 -13.73
CA PRO A 53 -30.12 65.66 -12.39
C PRO A 53 -31.28 65.52 -11.38
N ALA A 54 -30.86 65.37 -10.11
CA ALA A 54 -31.51 65.79 -8.88
C ALA A 54 -33.04 65.64 -8.74
N ALA A 55 -33.48 64.61 -7.99
CA ALA A 55 -34.41 64.75 -6.86
C ALA A 55 -34.47 63.45 -6.04
N ALA A 56 -34.78 63.58 -4.75
CA ALA A 56 -34.97 62.53 -3.74
C ALA A 56 -33.71 61.97 -3.05
N ALA A 57 -33.04 62.83 -2.28
CA ALA A 57 -32.35 62.40 -1.07
C ALA A 57 -33.38 61.84 -0.07
N GLY A 58 -33.29 60.54 0.23
CA GLY A 58 -34.09 59.89 1.27
C GLY A 58 -34.63 58.51 0.92
N LYS A 59 -33.77 57.55 0.51
CA LYS A 59 -34.08 56.10 0.45
C LYS A 59 -32.88 55.16 0.24
N GLN A 60 -31.69 55.67 -0.08
CA GLN A 60 -30.55 54.84 -0.49
C GLN A 60 -29.80 54.09 0.63
N THR A 61 -29.92 54.48 1.90
CA THR A 61 -29.21 53.80 3.01
C THR A 61 -29.88 52.47 3.42
N THR A 62 -31.16 52.28 3.14
CA THR A 62 -31.93 51.07 3.49
C THR A 62 -31.82 49.96 2.44
N GLU A 63 -31.77 50.31 1.15
CA GLU A 63 -31.70 49.32 0.05
C GLU A 63 -30.34 48.61 -0.04
N VAL A 64 -29.23 49.29 0.24
CA VAL A 64 -27.89 48.66 0.26
C VAL A 64 -27.79 47.66 1.41
N ASN A 65 -28.37 47.98 2.57
CA ASN A 65 -28.35 47.14 3.77
C ASN A 65 -29.24 45.88 3.61
N ILE A 66 -30.41 46.03 2.95
CA ILE A 66 -31.31 44.90 2.63
C ILE A 66 -30.68 43.95 1.60
N ASN A 67 -30.00 44.49 0.58
CA ASN A 67 -29.34 43.67 -0.43
C ASN A 67 -28.12 42.91 0.13
N PHE A 68 -27.36 43.51 1.04
CA PHE A 68 -26.22 42.84 1.68
C PHE A 68 -26.66 41.73 2.65
N ARG A 69 -27.68 41.97 3.49
CA ARG A 69 -28.23 40.93 4.38
C ARG A 69 -28.81 39.75 3.61
N ARG A 70 -29.53 40.02 2.51
CA ARG A 70 -30.04 38.96 1.61
C ARG A 70 -28.91 38.17 0.95
N LEU A 71 -27.83 38.85 0.55
CA LEU A 71 -26.64 38.21 0.01
C LEU A 71 -25.97 37.29 1.05
N LEU A 72 -25.75 37.77 2.27
CA LEU A 72 -25.18 36.95 3.35
C LEU A 72 -26.06 35.75 3.71
N ALA A 73 -27.38 35.95 3.81
CA ALA A 73 -28.32 34.86 4.07
C ALA A 73 -28.31 33.83 2.94
N SER A 74 -28.33 34.28 1.68
CA SER A 74 -28.23 33.41 0.50
C SER A 74 -26.90 32.64 0.48
N ALA A 75 -25.78 33.32 0.68
CA ALA A 75 -24.45 32.72 0.75
C ALA A 75 -24.36 31.68 1.87
N GLY A 76 -24.84 32.00 3.07
CA GLY A 76 -24.87 31.06 4.20
C GLY A 76 -25.73 29.83 3.94
N LEU A 77 -26.89 29.99 3.31
CA LEU A 77 -27.77 28.87 2.94
C LEU A 77 -27.15 27.99 1.84
N ILE A 78 -26.49 28.58 0.84
CA ILE A 78 -25.78 27.82 -0.21
C ILE A 78 -24.59 27.08 0.40
N ALA A 79 -23.83 27.70 1.30
CA ALA A 79 -22.74 27.04 2.02
C ALA A 79 -23.26 25.87 2.86
N LEU A 80 -24.35 26.07 3.61
CA LEU A 80 -24.98 25.01 4.39
C LEU A 80 -25.48 23.86 3.51
N ALA A 81 -26.14 24.18 2.40
CA ALA A 81 -26.60 23.18 1.44
C ALA A 81 -25.42 22.37 0.88
N ALA A 82 -24.33 23.04 0.46
CA ALA A 82 -23.14 22.38 -0.04
C ALA A 82 -22.50 21.46 1.02
N ALA A 83 -22.42 21.89 2.27
CA ALA A 83 -21.93 21.07 3.38
C ALA A 83 -22.79 19.81 3.60
N ILE A 84 -24.12 19.97 3.61
CA ILE A 84 -25.07 18.85 3.78
C ILE A 84 -25.00 17.89 2.61
N PHE A 85 -24.94 18.37 1.36
CA PHE A 85 -24.78 17.51 0.18
C PHE A 85 -23.44 16.77 0.19
N THR A 86 -22.37 17.42 0.63
CA THR A 86 -21.06 16.77 0.80
C THR A 86 -21.17 15.61 1.80
N ALA A 87 -21.83 15.82 2.94
CA ALA A 87 -22.12 14.74 3.88
C ALA A 87 -23.02 13.65 3.27
N ALA A 88 -24.05 14.01 2.49
CA ALA A 88 -24.93 13.04 1.84
C ALA A 88 -24.20 12.12 0.85
N VAL A 89 -23.22 12.66 0.13
CA VAL A 89 -22.42 11.92 -0.87
C VAL A 89 -21.36 11.07 -0.20
N TYR A 90 -20.54 11.67 0.67
CA TYR A 90 -19.31 11.05 1.14
C TYR A 90 -19.44 10.33 2.48
N TRP A 91 -20.39 10.73 3.34
CA TRP A 91 -20.48 10.11 4.65
C TRP A 91 -20.81 8.62 4.54
N ASN A 92 -20.04 7.84 5.28
CA ASN A 92 -20.19 6.40 5.38
C ASN A 92 -19.96 5.99 6.84
N PRO A 93 -20.98 6.12 7.70
CA PRO A 93 -20.83 5.78 9.10
C PRO A 93 -20.44 4.31 9.23
N PRO A 94 -19.27 4.00 9.80
CA PRO A 94 -18.71 2.66 9.82
C PRO A 94 -19.45 1.77 10.83
N GLY A 95 -20.27 2.30 11.73
CA GLY A 95 -21.10 1.52 12.66
C GLY A 95 -20.33 0.95 13.86
N ARG A 96 -20.97 0.04 14.61
CA ARG A 96 -20.42 -0.53 15.86
C ARG A 96 -19.43 -1.65 15.54
N ARG A 97 -18.25 -1.64 16.17
CA ARG A 97 -17.26 -2.72 16.10
C ARG A 97 -17.80 -4.03 16.68
N LYS A 98 -17.46 -5.15 16.04
CA LYS A 98 -17.74 -6.52 16.50
C LYS A 98 -16.50 -7.08 17.23
N ASP A 99 -16.55 -8.35 17.62
CA ASP A 99 -15.55 -8.97 18.48
C ASP A 99 -14.21 -9.21 17.77
N GLY A 100 -14.22 -9.32 16.43
CA GLY A 100 -13.00 -9.42 15.64
C GLY A 100 -12.53 -10.84 15.41
N ARG A 101 -13.47 -11.78 15.26
CA ARG A 101 -13.20 -13.17 14.84
C ARG A 101 -13.11 -13.22 13.32
N VAL A 102 -11.90 -13.37 12.78
CA VAL A 102 -11.61 -13.25 11.35
C VAL A 102 -11.11 -14.59 10.83
N CYS A 103 -11.81 -15.16 9.87
CA CYS A 103 -11.43 -16.43 9.24
C CYS A 103 -10.93 -16.21 7.81
N VAL A 104 -9.75 -16.73 7.49
CA VAL A 104 -9.27 -16.85 6.11
C VAL A 104 -9.66 -18.22 5.57
N VAL A 105 -10.29 -18.25 4.39
CA VAL A 105 -10.65 -19.50 3.71
C VAL A 105 -9.44 -19.97 2.91
N GLU A 106 -8.82 -21.06 3.34
CA GLU A 106 -7.79 -21.76 2.55
C GLU A 106 -8.43 -22.78 1.60
N ARG A 107 -9.56 -23.35 2.01
CA ARG A 107 -10.30 -24.30 1.19
C ARG A 107 -10.63 -23.73 -0.18
N HIS A 108 -10.49 -24.55 -1.22
CA HIS A 108 -10.74 -24.18 -2.63
C HIS A 108 -9.76 -23.15 -3.21
N SER A 109 -8.62 -22.93 -2.57
CA SER A 109 -7.55 -22.06 -3.06
C SER A 109 -6.19 -22.69 -2.80
N GLU A 110 -5.55 -23.13 -3.88
CA GLU A 110 -4.11 -23.45 -3.84
C GLU A 110 -3.26 -22.17 -3.92
N TRP A 111 -3.90 -21.03 -4.22
CA TRP A 111 -3.25 -19.74 -4.37
C TRP A 111 -3.09 -18.99 -3.04
N GLU A 112 -1.95 -18.32 -2.88
CA GLU A 112 -1.46 -17.50 -1.76
C GLU A 112 -1.70 -18.08 -0.35
N PRO A 113 -1.21 -19.28 0.03
CA PRO A 113 -1.57 -19.93 1.29
C PRO A 113 -1.09 -19.11 2.49
N THR A 114 -1.93 -18.97 3.51
CA THR A 114 -1.49 -18.34 4.78
C THR A 114 -0.82 -19.32 5.74
N THR A 115 -0.79 -20.60 5.39
CA THR A 115 -0.25 -21.70 6.23
C THR A 115 1.26 -21.87 6.09
N LYS A 116 1.86 -21.31 5.04
CA LYS A 116 3.29 -21.40 4.76
C LYS A 116 4.06 -20.29 5.50
N PRO A 117 5.28 -20.58 6.01
CA PRO A 117 6.06 -19.58 6.72
C PRO A 117 6.77 -18.60 5.77
N TYR A 118 7.22 -17.49 6.32
CA TYR A 118 8.16 -16.57 5.68
C TYR A 118 9.30 -16.31 6.65
N ASP A 119 10.26 -17.22 6.65
CA ASP A 119 11.32 -17.31 7.65
C ASP A 119 12.71 -17.22 7.03
N THR A 120 13.74 -17.52 7.83
CA THR A 120 15.14 -17.45 7.43
C THR A 120 15.69 -18.75 6.85
N GLU A 121 14.87 -19.79 6.72
CA GLU A 121 15.31 -21.14 6.32
C GLU A 121 14.74 -21.57 4.97
N TRP A 122 13.53 -21.12 4.63
CA TRP A 122 12.83 -21.50 3.40
C TRP A 122 12.76 -20.34 2.40
N PHE A 123 13.41 -20.51 1.23
CA PHE A 123 13.50 -19.49 0.18
C PHE A 123 12.72 -19.89 -1.08
N VAL A 124 12.89 -21.11 -1.62
CA VAL A 124 12.17 -21.59 -2.81
C VAL A 124 11.54 -22.97 -2.67
N GLU A 125 10.63 -23.23 -3.60
CA GLU A 125 9.84 -24.44 -3.80
C GLU A 125 10.53 -25.57 -4.59
N PRO A 126 9.96 -26.80 -4.49
CA PRO A 126 9.99 -27.79 -5.56
C PRO A 126 9.19 -27.33 -6.80
N LYS A 127 9.69 -27.67 -7.99
CA LYS A 127 9.28 -27.18 -9.32
C LYS A 127 7.78 -26.96 -9.60
N LEU A 128 7.56 -25.80 -10.22
CA LEU A 128 6.53 -25.35 -11.15
C LEU A 128 5.22 -24.76 -10.62
N PHE A 129 4.62 -25.16 -9.50
CA PHE A 129 3.30 -24.63 -9.08
C PHE A 129 2.95 -24.80 -7.57
N ASP A 130 3.88 -24.58 -6.65
CA ASP A 130 3.70 -24.89 -5.21
C ASP A 130 4.03 -23.68 -4.29
N GLU A 131 3.69 -22.48 -4.74
CA GLU A 131 3.94 -21.15 -4.18
C GLU A 131 5.00 -20.91 -3.07
N GLY A 132 5.95 -20.06 -3.43
CA GLY A 132 7.21 -19.90 -2.72
C GLY A 132 7.05 -19.12 -1.45
N SER A 133 8.13 -19.10 -0.68
CA SER A 133 8.19 -18.31 0.54
C SER A 133 7.78 -16.84 0.28
N GLY A 134 8.07 -16.29 -0.90
CA GLY A 134 7.66 -14.92 -1.26
C GLY A 134 6.17 -14.76 -1.62
N TYR A 135 5.64 -15.60 -2.50
CA TYR A 135 4.30 -15.43 -3.08
C TYR A 135 3.23 -16.14 -2.26
N ASN A 136 3.13 -15.80 -0.98
CA ASN A 136 2.07 -16.30 -0.11
C ASN A 136 1.66 -15.24 0.93
N TYR A 137 0.60 -15.51 1.70
CA TYR A 137 -0.01 -14.54 2.63
C TYR A 137 0.36 -14.76 4.10
N GLY A 138 1.43 -15.52 4.39
CA GLY A 138 1.87 -15.79 5.76
C GLY A 138 2.11 -14.52 6.59
N ARG A 139 2.79 -13.50 6.03
CA ARG A 139 3.08 -12.26 6.76
C ARG A 139 1.87 -11.36 6.93
N ILE A 140 0.99 -11.24 5.94
CA ILE A 140 -0.23 -10.43 6.11
C ILE A 140 -1.19 -11.07 7.12
N TYR A 141 -1.23 -12.41 7.20
CA TYR A 141 -1.96 -13.12 8.25
C TYR A 141 -1.39 -12.81 9.65
N ARG A 142 -0.07 -12.90 9.83
CA ARG A 142 0.62 -12.55 11.09
C ARG A 142 0.42 -11.09 11.47
N TYR A 143 0.40 -10.19 10.50
CA TYR A 143 0.07 -8.79 10.72
C TYR A 143 -1.36 -8.61 11.27
N LEU A 144 -2.36 -9.31 10.72
CA LEU A 144 -3.74 -9.26 11.22
C LEU A 144 -3.91 -9.90 12.61
N GLU A 145 -3.14 -10.94 12.94
CA GLU A 145 -3.12 -11.55 14.28
C GLU A 145 -2.76 -10.55 15.37
N GLN A 146 -2.03 -9.47 15.05
CA GLN A 146 -1.74 -8.41 16.02
C GLN A 146 -3.02 -7.68 16.48
N PHE A 147 -4.13 -7.76 15.74
CA PHE A 147 -5.36 -6.97 15.97
C PHE A 147 -6.64 -7.80 16.16
N TYR A 148 -6.68 -9.03 15.62
CA TYR A 148 -7.89 -9.85 15.54
C TYR A 148 -7.67 -11.28 15.98
N ASP A 149 -8.73 -11.95 16.41
CA ASP A 149 -8.72 -13.40 16.61
C ASP A 149 -8.80 -14.08 15.24
N MET A 150 -7.66 -14.57 14.76
CA MET A 150 -7.52 -15.11 13.41
C MET A 150 -7.68 -16.62 13.41
N SER A 151 -8.45 -17.13 12.46
CA SER A 151 -8.61 -18.56 12.18
C SER A 151 -8.42 -18.84 10.70
N ARG A 152 -8.32 -20.13 10.35
CA ARG A 152 -8.28 -20.61 8.97
C ARG A 152 -9.36 -21.67 8.79
N LEU A 153 -10.07 -21.62 7.66
CA LEU A 153 -10.91 -22.72 7.21
C LEU A 153 -10.11 -23.56 6.22
N LEU A 154 -9.65 -24.73 6.67
CA LEU A 154 -8.84 -25.67 5.89
C LEU A 154 -9.71 -26.59 5.04
N GLU A 155 -9.08 -27.47 4.25
CA GLU A 155 -9.75 -28.36 3.28
C GLU A 155 -10.79 -29.31 3.89
N ASP A 156 -10.60 -29.73 5.14
CA ASP A 156 -11.55 -30.55 5.90
C ASP A 156 -12.72 -29.76 6.51
N GLY A 157 -12.61 -28.42 6.51
CA GLY A 157 -13.60 -27.49 7.02
C GLY A 157 -14.84 -27.35 6.14
N ARG A 158 -16.03 -27.44 6.76
CA ARG A 158 -17.30 -27.24 6.06
C ARG A 158 -17.65 -25.76 5.94
N ILE A 159 -18.03 -25.33 4.75
CA ILE A 159 -18.61 -24.00 4.52
C ILE A 159 -20.13 -24.11 4.64
N ASP A 160 -20.62 -24.03 5.87
CA ASP A 160 -22.05 -24.04 6.17
C ASP A 160 -22.42 -23.04 7.28
N ASP A 161 -23.72 -22.94 7.58
CA ASP A 161 -24.24 -21.95 8.50
C ASP A 161 -23.70 -22.09 9.93
N ALA A 162 -23.40 -23.31 10.37
CA ALA A 162 -22.92 -23.57 11.72
C ALA A 162 -21.47 -23.08 11.86
N THR A 163 -20.60 -23.50 10.95
CA THR A 163 -19.20 -23.08 10.95
C THR A 163 -19.07 -21.57 10.78
N LEU A 164 -19.81 -20.98 9.82
CA LEU A 164 -19.68 -19.55 9.53
C LEU A 164 -20.26 -18.64 10.65
N ALA A 165 -21.09 -19.16 11.55
CA ALA A 165 -21.60 -18.39 12.70
C ALA A 165 -20.52 -18.09 13.75
N GLU A 166 -19.39 -18.80 13.71
CA GLU A 166 -18.26 -18.61 14.62
C GLU A 166 -17.43 -17.37 14.28
N TYR A 167 -17.66 -16.73 13.13
CA TYR A 167 -16.83 -15.64 12.62
C TYR A 167 -17.61 -14.34 12.46
N ASP A 168 -16.90 -13.22 12.56
CA ASP A 168 -17.41 -11.87 12.28
C ASP A 168 -17.05 -11.41 10.86
N VAL A 169 -15.90 -11.87 10.36
CA VAL A 169 -15.35 -11.59 9.03
C VAL A 169 -14.84 -12.89 8.39
N LEU A 170 -15.20 -13.10 7.12
CA LEU A 170 -14.71 -14.17 6.26
C LEU A 170 -13.88 -13.56 5.12
N ILE A 171 -12.68 -14.07 4.88
CA ILE A 171 -11.80 -13.65 3.80
C ILE A 171 -11.68 -14.81 2.79
N ILE A 172 -12.15 -14.59 1.56
CA ILE A 172 -11.98 -15.51 0.44
C ILE A 172 -10.99 -14.88 -0.54
N LYS A 173 -9.86 -15.57 -0.75
CA LYS A 173 -8.77 -15.12 -1.63
C LYS A 173 -8.67 -16.04 -2.85
N THR A 174 -8.51 -15.44 -4.02
CA THR A 174 -8.06 -16.03 -5.30
C THR A 174 -8.39 -17.52 -5.48
N PRO A 175 -9.69 -17.91 -5.46
CA PRO A 175 -10.06 -19.31 -5.45
C PRO A 175 -9.72 -19.99 -6.77
N THR A 176 -9.15 -21.20 -6.71
CA THR A 176 -8.76 -21.99 -7.89
C THR A 176 -9.69 -23.18 -8.14
N VAL A 177 -10.54 -23.52 -7.15
CA VAL A 177 -11.56 -24.57 -7.26
C VAL A 177 -12.96 -23.98 -7.06
N ARG A 178 -13.94 -24.44 -7.86
CA ARG A 178 -15.33 -23.98 -7.75
C ARG A 178 -15.99 -24.41 -6.44
N TYR A 179 -16.63 -23.46 -5.78
CA TYR A 179 -17.50 -23.70 -4.63
C TYR A 179 -18.80 -24.40 -5.05
N GLN A 180 -19.31 -25.26 -4.18
CA GLN A 180 -20.63 -25.86 -4.36
C GLN A 180 -21.74 -24.83 -4.14
N SER A 181 -22.89 -25.00 -4.80
CA SER A 181 -24.02 -24.07 -4.65
C SER A 181 -24.47 -23.91 -3.19
N ALA A 182 -24.39 -24.97 -2.39
CA ALA A 182 -24.72 -24.91 -0.96
C ALA A 182 -23.74 -24.04 -0.16
N GLU A 183 -22.46 -24.03 -0.54
CA GLU A 183 -21.41 -23.22 0.10
C GLU A 183 -21.58 -21.74 -0.27
N VAL A 184 -21.84 -21.45 -1.55
CA VAL A 184 -22.16 -20.09 -2.02
C VAL A 184 -23.38 -19.54 -1.27
N GLU A 185 -24.43 -20.35 -1.12
CA GLU A 185 -25.62 -19.95 -0.36
C GLU A 185 -25.35 -19.78 1.14
N ALA A 186 -24.45 -20.55 1.74
CA ALA A 186 -24.03 -20.36 3.13
C ALA A 186 -23.27 -19.04 3.32
N VAL A 187 -22.35 -18.71 2.40
CA VAL A 187 -21.64 -17.41 2.40
C VAL A 187 -22.63 -16.25 2.23
N ARG A 188 -23.62 -16.38 1.32
CA ARG A 188 -24.68 -15.38 1.15
C ARG A 188 -25.45 -15.16 2.45
N ARG A 189 -25.92 -16.25 3.11
CA ARG A 189 -26.65 -16.16 4.38
C ARG A 189 -25.78 -15.63 5.52
N PHE A 190 -24.49 -15.95 5.55
CA PHE A 190 -23.54 -15.36 6.51
C PHE A 190 -23.53 -13.83 6.42
N VAL A 191 -23.42 -13.28 5.20
CA VAL A 191 -23.48 -11.82 5.00
C VAL A 191 -24.87 -11.29 5.36
N GLU A 192 -25.96 -11.95 4.95
CA GLU A 192 -27.32 -11.51 5.28
C GLU A 192 -27.56 -11.35 6.78
N ARG A 193 -26.99 -12.26 7.58
CA ARG A 193 -27.07 -12.28 9.04
C ARG A 193 -26.13 -11.29 9.74
N GLY A 194 -25.33 -10.52 8.99
CA GLY A 194 -24.46 -9.49 9.56
C GLY A 194 -22.96 -9.75 9.42
N GLY A 195 -22.56 -10.87 8.81
CA GLY A 195 -21.16 -11.20 8.52
C GLY A 195 -20.49 -10.18 7.60
N GLY A 196 -19.17 -9.99 7.77
CA GLY A 196 -18.34 -9.23 6.83
C GLY A 196 -17.64 -10.16 5.85
N LEU A 197 -17.75 -9.93 4.55
CA LEU A 197 -17.08 -10.73 3.52
C LEU A 197 -16.02 -9.89 2.80
N LEU A 198 -14.76 -10.31 2.87
CA LEU A 198 -13.68 -9.80 2.03
C LEU A 198 -13.43 -10.79 0.90
N LEU A 199 -13.39 -10.26 -0.32
CA LEU A 199 -13.05 -10.99 -1.53
C LEU A 199 -11.83 -10.34 -2.16
N ILE A 200 -10.79 -11.13 -2.34
CA ILE A 200 -9.56 -10.72 -3.02
C ILE A 200 -9.53 -11.49 -4.33
N GLY A 201 -9.65 -10.76 -5.43
CA GLY A 201 -9.58 -11.29 -6.77
C GLY A 201 -8.28 -10.90 -7.44
N GLU A 202 -8.08 -11.44 -8.63
CA GLU A 202 -6.88 -11.24 -9.44
C GLU A 202 -7.22 -10.82 -10.87
N HIS A 203 -6.24 -10.26 -11.57
CA HIS A 203 -6.33 -9.93 -12.99
C HIS A 203 -6.38 -11.17 -13.90
N THR A 204 -6.79 -10.94 -15.15
CA THR A 204 -6.69 -11.87 -16.29
C THR A 204 -7.39 -13.25 -16.18
N ASN A 205 -8.11 -13.54 -15.09
CA ASN A 205 -8.84 -14.81 -14.88
C ASN A 205 -7.91 -16.04 -14.92
N PHE A 206 -6.66 -15.85 -14.50
CA PHE A 206 -5.69 -16.93 -14.34
C PHE A 206 -6.24 -18.01 -13.37
N GLU A 207 -6.04 -19.29 -13.70
CA GLU A 207 -6.65 -20.45 -13.02
C GLU A 207 -8.18 -20.35 -12.84
N ARG A 208 -8.86 -19.60 -13.72
CA ARG A 208 -10.30 -19.33 -13.64
C ARG A 208 -10.71 -18.59 -12.36
N SER A 209 -9.78 -17.95 -11.66
CA SER A 209 -10.01 -17.29 -10.37
C SER A 209 -11.16 -16.28 -10.41
N SER A 210 -11.16 -15.39 -11.40
CA SER A 210 -12.24 -14.41 -11.62
C SER A 210 -13.58 -15.09 -11.96
N THR A 211 -13.56 -16.20 -12.70
CA THR A 211 -14.78 -16.99 -12.97
C THR A 211 -15.38 -17.54 -11.69
N ILE A 212 -14.54 -18.14 -10.84
CA ILE A 212 -14.95 -18.82 -9.62
C ILE A 212 -15.44 -17.82 -8.57
N ILE A 213 -14.68 -16.75 -8.33
CA ILE A 213 -15.08 -15.74 -7.34
C ILE A 213 -16.37 -15.02 -7.77
N ASN A 214 -16.60 -14.85 -9.08
CA ASN A 214 -17.83 -14.28 -9.60
C ASN A 214 -19.07 -15.17 -9.39
N ASP A 215 -18.93 -16.49 -9.19
CA ASP A 215 -20.06 -17.35 -8.82
C ASP A 215 -20.62 -16.96 -7.43
N ILE A 216 -19.78 -16.40 -6.55
CA ILE A 216 -20.18 -15.90 -5.23
C ILE A 216 -20.88 -14.55 -5.30
N ILE A 217 -20.35 -13.61 -6.11
CA ILE A 217 -20.78 -12.19 -6.05
C ILE A 217 -21.70 -11.71 -7.14
N ARG A 218 -21.87 -12.45 -8.24
CA ARG A 218 -22.88 -12.14 -9.25
C ARG A 218 -24.30 -12.00 -8.67
N PRO A 219 -24.76 -12.86 -7.73
CA PRO A 219 -26.04 -12.68 -7.04
C PRO A 219 -26.13 -11.38 -6.21
N LEU A 220 -24.99 -10.79 -5.85
CA LEU A 220 -24.86 -9.55 -5.07
C LEU A 220 -24.74 -8.30 -5.96
N GLY A 221 -24.82 -8.50 -7.29
CA GLY A 221 -25.07 -7.46 -8.28
C GLY A 221 -23.83 -6.78 -8.87
N PHE A 222 -22.62 -7.28 -8.61
CA PHE A 222 -21.37 -6.76 -9.21
C PHE A 222 -20.49 -7.93 -9.67
N VAL A 223 -19.46 -7.66 -10.49
CA VAL A 223 -18.50 -8.67 -10.97
C VAL A 223 -17.07 -8.14 -11.09
N TYR A 224 -16.09 -9.01 -10.90
CA TYR A 224 -14.71 -8.81 -11.37
C TYR A 224 -14.69 -8.95 -12.89
N ARG A 225 -14.00 -8.05 -13.59
CA ARG A 225 -13.77 -8.18 -15.03
C ARG A 225 -12.48 -8.94 -15.30
N ASP A 226 -12.49 -9.67 -16.42
CA ASP A 226 -11.29 -10.29 -16.95
C ASP A 226 -10.51 -9.24 -17.75
N ASP A 227 -9.84 -8.34 -17.05
CA ASP A 227 -8.95 -7.34 -17.64
C ASP A 227 -7.70 -7.10 -16.77
N LEU A 228 -6.70 -6.45 -17.36
CA LEU A 228 -5.56 -5.88 -16.67
C LEU A 228 -5.65 -4.35 -16.81
N VAL A 229 -5.65 -3.66 -15.68
CA VAL A 229 -5.68 -2.20 -15.60
C VAL A 229 -4.24 -1.68 -15.63
N LEU A 230 -4.00 -0.69 -16.49
CA LEU A 230 -2.69 -0.14 -16.84
C LEU A 230 -2.70 1.38 -16.72
N SER A 231 -1.53 1.98 -16.52
CA SER A 231 -1.34 3.43 -16.42
C SER A 231 -0.71 4.02 -17.68
N PHE A 232 -0.70 5.35 -17.77
CA PHE A 232 0.03 6.10 -18.80
C PHE A 232 1.45 6.52 -18.34
N ASN A 233 2.00 5.89 -17.32
CA ASN A 233 3.37 6.14 -16.87
C ASN A 233 4.39 5.58 -17.88
N GLU A 234 5.69 5.84 -17.63
CA GLU A 234 6.79 5.33 -18.47
C GLU A 234 6.71 3.80 -18.60
N SER A 235 6.48 3.11 -17.48
CA SER A 235 6.01 1.73 -17.48
C SER A 235 4.49 1.68 -17.31
N PRO A 236 3.74 1.00 -18.21
CA PRO A 236 2.29 0.89 -18.12
C PRO A 236 1.82 0.07 -16.91
N TYR A 237 2.72 -0.68 -16.27
CA TYR A 237 2.44 -1.49 -15.07
C TYR A 237 2.60 -0.70 -13.77
N GLU A 238 3.20 0.49 -13.82
CA GLU A 238 3.37 1.31 -12.63
C GLU A 238 2.10 2.10 -12.36
N GLN A 239 1.38 1.75 -11.31
CA GLN A 239 0.17 2.44 -10.93
C GLN A 239 0.22 2.87 -9.46
N SER A 240 0.30 4.18 -9.23
CA SER A 240 0.22 4.75 -7.88
C SER A 240 -1.22 5.10 -7.49
N TYR A 241 -1.51 4.94 -6.21
CA TYR A 241 -2.73 5.39 -5.56
C TYR A 241 -2.45 6.51 -4.56
N TYR A 242 -3.38 7.46 -4.52
CA TYR A 242 -3.44 8.51 -3.52
C TYR A 242 -4.86 8.60 -2.97
N ALA A 243 -4.98 8.74 -1.64
CA ALA A 243 -6.28 8.92 -1.01
C ALA A 243 -6.96 10.20 -1.53
N PRO A 244 -8.25 10.15 -1.88
CA PRO A 244 -8.98 11.35 -2.29
C PRO A 244 -9.20 12.29 -1.09
N THR A 245 -9.62 13.53 -1.36
CA THR A 245 -9.86 14.55 -0.30
C THR A 245 -10.82 14.09 0.79
N VAL A 246 -11.84 13.31 0.42
CA VAL A 246 -12.77 12.67 1.35
C VAL A 246 -12.73 11.17 1.14
N PRO A 247 -11.82 10.45 1.81
CA PRO A 247 -11.63 9.02 1.61
C PRO A 247 -12.79 8.19 2.15
N HIS A 248 -12.97 7.01 1.57
CA HIS A 248 -13.76 5.97 2.22
C HIS A 248 -13.07 5.55 3.53
N PRO A 249 -13.77 5.20 4.62
CA PRO A 249 -13.14 4.80 5.88
C PRO A 249 -12.05 3.72 5.77
N ILE A 250 -12.22 2.76 4.85
CA ILE A 250 -11.21 1.72 4.54
C ILE A 250 -9.84 2.32 4.20
N VAL A 251 -9.82 3.42 3.45
CA VAL A 251 -8.61 4.06 2.90
C VAL A 251 -8.29 5.39 3.60
N GLY A 252 -8.93 5.67 4.75
CA GLY A 252 -8.77 6.96 5.44
C GLY A 252 -7.35 7.21 5.96
N ARG A 253 -6.57 6.15 6.16
CA ARG A 253 -5.22 6.19 6.77
C ARG A 253 -4.16 5.48 5.95
N ILE A 254 -4.44 5.20 4.67
CA ILE A 254 -3.43 4.58 3.81
C ILE A 254 -2.52 5.68 3.24
N PRO A 255 -1.18 5.53 3.33
CA PRO A 255 -0.26 6.38 2.58
C PRO A 255 -0.42 6.14 1.08
N ALA A 256 0.33 6.90 0.28
CA ALA A 256 0.49 6.58 -1.13
C ALA A 256 1.01 5.14 -1.28
N MET A 257 0.51 4.44 -2.30
CA MET A 257 0.73 3.01 -2.48
C MET A 257 0.75 2.67 -3.97
N ASP A 258 1.63 1.78 -4.41
CA ASP A 258 1.70 1.33 -5.81
C ASP A 258 1.09 -0.05 -6.00
N TYR A 259 0.23 -0.24 -6.99
CA TYR A 259 -0.27 -1.56 -7.36
C TYR A 259 0.84 -2.48 -7.89
N ALA A 260 0.57 -3.78 -7.82
CA ALA A 260 1.36 -4.82 -8.48
C ALA A 260 0.72 -5.24 -9.81
N GLY A 261 -0.61 -5.36 -9.83
CA GLY A 261 -1.40 -5.72 -11.01
C GLY A 261 -2.85 -5.92 -10.60
N SER A 262 -3.80 -5.37 -11.36
CA SER A 262 -5.21 -5.42 -10.94
C SER A 262 -6.18 -5.50 -12.10
N CYS A 263 -7.38 -5.99 -11.82
CA CYS A 263 -8.52 -5.86 -12.72
C CYS A 263 -9.49 -4.76 -12.29
N SER A 264 -10.49 -4.52 -13.13
CA SER A 264 -11.60 -3.62 -12.85
C SER A 264 -12.84 -4.35 -12.34
N ILE A 265 -13.64 -3.64 -11.53
CA ILE A 265 -14.95 -4.11 -11.07
C ILE A 265 -16.04 -3.47 -11.93
N ASP A 266 -17.01 -4.29 -12.34
CA ASP A 266 -18.30 -3.83 -12.83
C ASP A 266 -19.28 -3.76 -11.66
N PRO A 267 -19.73 -2.57 -11.24
CA PRO A 267 -20.66 -2.45 -10.11
C PRO A 267 -22.07 -2.98 -10.43
N GLY A 268 -22.41 -3.21 -11.71
CA GLY A 268 -23.68 -3.80 -12.14
C GLY A 268 -24.91 -3.14 -11.51
N THR A 269 -25.71 -3.94 -10.79
CA THR A 269 -26.90 -3.50 -10.06
C THR A 269 -26.63 -3.21 -8.58
N SER A 270 -25.39 -3.41 -8.12
CA SER A 270 -24.99 -3.19 -6.73
C SER A 270 -25.09 -1.71 -6.35
N ARG A 271 -25.72 -1.41 -5.21
CA ARG A 271 -25.83 -0.05 -4.65
C ARG A 271 -24.65 0.34 -3.74
N GLY A 272 -23.51 -0.35 -3.93
CA GLY A 272 -22.27 -0.09 -3.23
C GLY A 272 -21.60 1.21 -3.66
N ARG A 273 -20.35 1.37 -3.28
CA ARG A 273 -19.51 2.49 -3.72
C ARG A 273 -18.07 2.04 -3.88
N PRO A 274 -17.30 2.72 -4.75
CA PRO A 274 -15.87 2.47 -4.79
C PRO A 274 -15.24 2.99 -3.51
N PHE A 275 -14.43 2.18 -2.84
CA PHE A 275 -13.47 2.68 -1.84
C PHE A 275 -12.09 2.89 -2.48
N PHE A 276 -11.87 2.26 -3.63
CA PHE A 276 -10.66 2.36 -4.42
C PHE A 276 -11.05 2.57 -5.89
N ALA A 277 -10.80 3.77 -6.39
CA ALA A 277 -11.00 4.12 -7.79
C ALA A 277 -9.92 5.10 -8.23
N CYS A 278 -9.31 4.81 -9.36
CA CYS A 278 -8.19 5.56 -9.90
C CYS A 278 -8.55 6.10 -11.28
N THR A 279 -8.03 7.28 -11.61
CA THR A 279 -8.25 7.97 -12.88
C THR A 279 -7.00 7.98 -13.73
N GLY A 280 -7.14 8.22 -15.04
CA GLY A 280 -5.98 8.28 -15.93
C GLY A 280 -5.40 6.89 -16.19
N LEU A 281 -6.27 5.89 -16.27
CA LEU A 281 -5.92 4.51 -16.54
C LEU A 281 -6.54 4.04 -17.84
N TRP A 282 -6.11 2.88 -18.27
CA TRP A 282 -6.69 2.14 -19.38
C TRP A 282 -6.64 0.64 -19.09
N ASN A 283 -7.27 -0.18 -19.93
CA ASN A 283 -7.27 -1.63 -19.71
C ASN A 283 -6.99 -2.43 -20.99
N MET A 284 -6.65 -3.70 -20.77
CA MET A 284 -6.56 -4.72 -21.81
C MET A 284 -7.21 -6.02 -21.34
N GLY A 285 -7.79 -6.79 -22.26
CA GLY A 285 -8.23 -8.15 -21.97
C GLY A 285 -7.05 -9.13 -21.86
N PRO A 286 -7.28 -10.33 -21.29
CA PRO A 286 -6.25 -11.37 -21.14
C PRO A 286 -5.76 -11.92 -22.48
N GLU A 287 -4.49 -12.31 -22.53
CA GLU A 287 -3.86 -13.01 -23.65
C GLU A 287 -3.60 -14.48 -23.28
N TYR A 288 -4.61 -15.35 -23.49
CA TYR A 288 -4.62 -16.76 -23.04
C TYR A 288 -3.49 -17.67 -23.58
N HIS A 289 -2.67 -17.18 -24.51
CA HIS A 289 -1.53 -17.91 -25.05
C HIS A 289 -0.24 -17.70 -24.21
N HIS A 290 -0.21 -16.71 -23.33
CA HIS A 290 0.87 -16.52 -22.35
C HIS A 290 0.61 -17.32 -21.08
N GLY A 291 1.67 -17.78 -20.41
CA GLY A 291 1.55 -18.63 -19.21
C GLY A 291 0.79 -18.00 -18.04
N ASN A 292 0.77 -16.67 -17.92
CA ASN A 292 0.07 -15.90 -16.88
C ASN A 292 -1.12 -15.07 -17.44
N TYR A 293 -1.46 -15.25 -18.71
CA TYR A 293 -2.48 -14.49 -19.44
C TYR A 293 -2.24 -12.97 -19.51
N PHE A 294 -1.04 -12.47 -19.18
CA PHE A 294 -0.73 -11.05 -19.28
C PHE A 294 -0.74 -10.59 -20.74
N PRO A 295 -1.46 -9.50 -21.06
CA PRO A 295 -1.40 -8.89 -22.38
C PRO A 295 -0.11 -8.09 -22.56
N PHE A 296 0.42 -8.06 -23.79
CA PHE A 296 1.43 -7.07 -24.15
C PHE A 296 0.81 -5.65 -24.21
N PRO A 297 1.31 -4.67 -23.43
CA PRO A 297 0.72 -3.33 -23.37
C PRO A 297 0.73 -2.64 -24.74
N ARG A 298 -0.46 -2.38 -25.28
CA ARG A 298 -0.65 -1.59 -26.50
C ARG A 298 -2.00 -0.91 -26.49
N HIS A 299 -2.05 0.34 -26.96
CA HIS A 299 -3.32 1.03 -27.15
C HIS A 299 -4.05 0.46 -28.36
N CYS A 300 -5.17 -0.22 -28.12
CA CYS A 300 -6.03 -0.83 -29.14
C CYS A 300 -7.46 -0.24 -29.09
N PRO A 301 -8.25 -0.32 -30.18
CA PRO A 301 -9.61 0.25 -30.21
C PRO A 301 -10.58 -0.34 -29.17
N GLU A 302 -10.33 -1.55 -28.70
CA GLU A 302 -11.16 -2.26 -27.72
C GLU A 302 -10.89 -1.82 -26.27
N MET A 303 -9.79 -1.09 -26.04
CA MET A 303 -9.44 -0.58 -24.71
C MET A 303 -10.49 0.41 -24.20
N ARG A 304 -10.69 0.42 -22.89
CA ARG A 304 -11.34 1.52 -22.18
C ARG A 304 -10.26 2.40 -21.56
N TYR A 305 -10.58 3.68 -21.36
CA TYR A 305 -9.71 4.62 -20.65
C TYR A 305 -10.53 5.54 -19.76
N GLY A 306 -9.93 6.04 -18.68
CA GLY A 306 -10.56 6.96 -17.74
C GLY A 306 -10.55 6.43 -16.30
N PRO A 307 -11.65 6.59 -15.55
CA PRO A 307 -11.76 6.07 -14.20
C PRO A 307 -12.10 4.58 -14.18
N PHE A 308 -11.38 3.81 -13.36
CA PHE A 308 -11.68 2.41 -13.10
C PHE A 308 -11.92 2.17 -11.61
N VAL A 309 -12.90 1.31 -11.32
CA VAL A 309 -13.15 0.82 -9.96
C VAL A 309 -12.25 -0.39 -9.74
N GLN A 310 -11.39 -0.34 -8.73
CA GLN A 310 -10.46 -1.41 -8.35
C GLN A 310 -10.70 -1.91 -6.91
N GLY A 311 -11.62 -1.25 -6.19
CA GLY A 311 -12.10 -1.70 -4.90
C GLY A 311 -13.55 -1.27 -4.68
N TRP A 312 -14.41 -2.22 -4.37
CA TRP A 312 -15.85 -2.02 -4.20
C TRP A 312 -16.32 -2.40 -2.81
N ALA A 313 -17.08 -1.52 -2.16
CA ALA A 313 -17.69 -1.76 -0.86
C ALA A 313 -19.21 -1.68 -0.98
N THR A 314 -19.91 -2.72 -0.54
CA THR A 314 -21.37 -2.79 -0.58
C THR A 314 -21.95 -3.44 0.67
N ARG A 315 -23.29 -3.42 0.77
CA ARG A 315 -24.05 -4.03 1.86
C ARG A 315 -25.03 -5.03 1.27
N HIS A 316 -25.23 -6.14 1.99
CA HIS A 316 -26.22 -7.14 1.66
C HIS A 316 -26.85 -7.67 2.96
N GLY A 317 -28.18 -7.63 3.07
CA GLY A 317 -28.87 -7.84 4.34
C GLY A 317 -28.33 -6.95 5.46
N GLN A 318 -27.91 -7.54 6.57
CA GLN A 318 -27.32 -6.82 7.72
C GLN A 318 -25.78 -6.70 7.64
N GLY A 319 -25.16 -7.40 6.69
CA GLY A 319 -23.70 -7.50 6.56
C GLY A 319 -23.10 -6.57 5.53
N ARG A 320 -21.83 -6.83 5.23
CA ARG A 320 -20.98 -5.99 4.38
C ARG A 320 -20.09 -6.84 3.51
N ILE A 321 -19.81 -6.33 2.33
CA ILE A 321 -18.93 -6.98 1.36
C ILE A 321 -17.91 -5.96 0.89
N VAL A 322 -16.64 -6.38 0.85
CA VAL A 322 -15.53 -5.66 0.24
C VAL A 322 -14.94 -6.57 -0.82
N ALA A 323 -14.74 -6.02 -2.01
CA ALA A 323 -14.06 -6.67 -3.11
C ALA A 323 -12.85 -5.83 -3.51
N PHE A 324 -11.68 -6.45 -3.61
CA PHE A 324 -10.43 -5.82 -4.03
C PHE A 324 -9.74 -6.65 -5.11
N THR A 325 -9.05 -6.00 -6.05
CA THR A 325 -8.68 -6.58 -7.35
C THR A 325 -7.19 -6.85 -7.57
N ASP A 326 -6.35 -6.63 -6.56
CA ASP A 326 -4.91 -6.91 -6.63
C ASP A 326 -4.55 -7.83 -5.46
N SER A 327 -4.27 -9.10 -5.76
CA SER A 327 -3.91 -10.07 -4.73
C SER A 327 -2.41 -10.00 -4.41
N THR A 328 -1.57 -9.76 -5.41
CA THR A 328 -0.10 -9.75 -5.29
C THR A 328 0.41 -8.76 -4.24
N ILE A 329 -0.25 -7.62 -4.03
CA ILE A 329 0.23 -6.62 -3.07
C ILE A 329 0.21 -7.07 -1.61
N PHE A 330 -0.47 -8.17 -1.29
CA PHE A 330 -0.51 -8.77 0.04
C PHE A 330 0.47 -9.92 0.22
N SER A 331 1.24 -10.28 -0.83
CA SER A 331 2.32 -11.24 -0.74
C SER A 331 3.46 -10.74 0.17
N ASN A 332 4.24 -11.67 0.72
CA ASN A 332 5.24 -11.38 1.77
C ASN A 332 6.30 -10.35 1.35
N PHE A 333 6.67 -10.28 0.08
CA PHE A 333 7.63 -9.29 -0.44
C PHE A 333 7.04 -7.88 -0.59
N CYS A 334 5.71 -7.75 -0.66
CA CYS A 334 5.02 -6.46 -0.79
C CYS A 334 4.53 -5.91 0.55
N VAL A 335 4.23 -6.75 1.53
CA VAL A 335 3.46 -6.36 2.74
C VAL A 335 4.08 -5.22 3.56
N GLY A 336 5.41 -5.08 3.55
CA GLY A 336 6.15 -4.01 4.23
C GLY A 336 6.23 -2.69 3.43
N GLN A 337 5.79 -2.69 2.17
CA GLN A 337 5.73 -1.49 1.34
C GLN A 337 4.58 -0.58 1.81
N PRO A 338 4.65 0.74 1.56
CA PRO A 338 3.64 1.70 2.01
C PRO A 338 2.22 1.32 1.57
N GLY A 339 1.30 1.29 2.54
CA GLY A 339 -0.14 1.18 2.29
C GLY A 339 -0.69 -0.23 2.14
N LYS A 340 0.16 -1.26 2.05
CA LYS A 340 -0.28 -2.65 1.82
C LYS A 340 -0.97 -3.22 3.05
N SER A 341 -0.22 -3.24 4.15
CA SER A 341 -0.71 -3.69 5.45
C SER A 341 -1.83 -2.79 5.96
N GLU A 342 -1.72 -1.47 5.76
CA GLU A 342 -2.74 -0.50 6.18
C GLU A 342 -4.06 -0.68 5.41
N LEU A 343 -4.01 -0.99 4.11
CA LEU A 343 -5.20 -1.28 3.31
C LEU A 343 -5.90 -2.55 3.78
N MET A 344 -5.16 -3.65 3.99
CA MET A 344 -5.74 -4.88 4.53
C MET A 344 -6.41 -4.63 5.88
N LEU A 345 -5.72 -3.92 6.79
CA LEU A 345 -6.28 -3.57 8.10
C LEU A 345 -7.57 -2.75 7.97
N GLY A 346 -7.58 -1.75 7.08
CA GLY A 346 -8.75 -0.92 6.81
C GLY A 346 -9.94 -1.71 6.27
N MET A 347 -9.70 -2.67 5.36
CA MET A 347 -10.75 -3.54 4.82
C MET A 347 -11.35 -4.42 5.91
N VAL A 348 -10.51 -5.12 6.68
CA VAL A 348 -10.96 -6.02 7.76
C VAL A 348 -11.66 -5.25 8.87
N GLU A 349 -11.12 -4.11 9.31
CA GLU A 349 -11.70 -3.30 10.38
C GLU A 349 -13.05 -2.69 9.98
N TRP A 350 -13.27 -2.39 8.69
CA TRP A 350 -14.56 -1.91 8.19
C TRP A 350 -15.61 -3.03 8.10
N LEU A 351 -15.18 -4.25 7.75
CA LEU A 351 -16.01 -5.46 7.72
C LEU A 351 -16.35 -5.98 9.13
N ASN A 352 -15.44 -5.77 10.08
CA ASN A 352 -15.60 -6.08 11.50
C ASN A 352 -16.53 -5.08 12.22
N ARG A 353 -17.49 -4.49 11.51
CA ARG A 353 -18.47 -3.56 12.07
C ARG A 353 -19.88 -3.86 11.57
N ALA A 354 -20.85 -3.77 12.47
CA ALA A 354 -22.26 -3.89 12.16
C ALA A 354 -22.74 -2.70 11.32
N ALA A 355 -23.59 -2.95 10.31
CA ALA A 355 -24.24 -1.88 9.56
C ALA A 355 -25.08 -0.97 10.49
N PRO A 356 -25.00 0.37 10.33
CA PRO A 356 -25.98 1.27 10.93
C PRO A 356 -27.40 0.86 10.53
N ARG A 357 -28.35 0.90 11.49
CA ARG A 357 -29.76 0.52 11.27
C ARG A 357 -30.46 1.38 10.22
N LEU A 358 -30.04 2.64 10.06
CA LEU A 358 -30.61 3.60 9.12
C LEU A 358 -29.48 4.24 8.30
N ASP A 359 -29.71 4.37 7.00
CA ASP A 359 -28.84 5.13 6.12
C ASP A 359 -29.27 6.61 6.14
N PRO A 360 -28.45 7.54 6.68
CA PRO A 360 -28.83 8.95 6.80
C PRO A 360 -28.83 9.69 5.45
N ARG A 361 -28.20 9.14 4.41
CA ARG A 361 -27.91 9.86 3.16
C ARG A 361 -29.16 10.37 2.42
N PRO A 362 -30.23 9.59 2.22
CA PRO A 362 -31.44 10.10 1.54
C PRO A 362 -32.06 11.30 2.28
N TRP A 363 -32.02 11.29 3.61
CA TRP A 363 -32.52 12.39 4.44
C TRP A 363 -31.65 13.63 4.32
N LEU A 364 -30.33 13.46 4.28
CA LEU A 364 -29.40 14.57 4.05
C LEU A 364 -29.61 15.24 2.69
N ILE A 365 -29.93 14.48 1.64
CA ILE A 365 -30.29 15.07 0.34
C ILE A 365 -31.48 16.01 0.49
N TRP A 366 -32.56 15.58 1.15
CA TRP A 366 -33.73 16.43 1.38
C TRP A 366 -33.42 17.65 2.25
N PHE A 367 -32.64 17.48 3.32
CA PHE A 367 -32.21 18.58 4.18
C PHE A 367 -31.24 19.55 3.50
N GLY A 368 -30.51 19.12 2.47
CA GLY A 368 -29.68 19.99 1.63
C GLY A 368 -30.48 20.76 0.58
N MET A 369 -31.56 20.16 0.06
CA MET A 369 -32.42 20.79 -0.95
C MET A 369 -33.17 22.00 -0.40
N ALA A 370 -33.68 21.94 0.83
CA ALA A 370 -34.40 23.05 1.44
C ALA A 370 -33.58 24.37 1.52
N PRO A 371 -32.37 24.41 2.12
CA PRO A 371 -31.54 25.61 2.14
C PRO A 371 -31.05 25.98 0.73
N LEU A 372 -30.82 25.03 -0.17
CA LEU A 372 -30.43 25.35 -1.56
C LEU A 372 -31.53 26.15 -2.26
N VAL A 373 -32.78 25.68 -2.22
CA VAL A 373 -33.91 26.34 -2.88
C VAL A 373 -34.12 27.75 -2.33
N VAL A 374 -34.11 27.91 -1.00
CA VAL A 374 -34.25 29.23 -0.37
C VAL A 374 -33.06 30.13 -0.70
N GLY A 375 -31.83 29.59 -0.66
CA GLY A 375 -30.61 30.30 -1.00
C GLY A 375 -30.60 30.83 -2.43
N VAL A 376 -30.97 29.99 -3.41
CA VAL A 376 -31.09 30.35 -4.83
C VAL A 376 -32.24 31.35 -5.05
N TRP A 377 -33.37 31.16 -4.38
CA TRP A 377 -34.50 32.09 -4.47
C TRP A 377 -34.14 33.49 -3.93
N LEU A 378 -33.33 33.58 -2.87
CA LEU A 378 -32.80 34.85 -2.37
C LEU A 378 -31.72 35.44 -3.30
N ALA A 379 -30.95 34.59 -3.99
CA ALA A 379 -29.91 34.98 -4.94
C ALA A 379 -30.44 35.54 -6.27
N ARG A 380 -31.70 35.28 -6.63
CA ARG A 380 -32.26 35.61 -7.97
C ARG A 380 -32.17 37.09 -8.33
N ALA A 381 -32.14 37.98 -7.35
CA ALA A 381 -32.00 39.43 -7.54
C ALA A 381 -30.53 39.91 -7.57
N SER A 382 -29.58 38.98 -7.42
CA SER A 382 -28.18 39.24 -7.05
C SER A 382 -27.20 38.64 -8.06
N ALA A 383 -27.57 38.54 -9.35
CA ALA A 383 -26.76 37.90 -10.41
C ALA A 383 -25.31 38.41 -10.49
N ARG A 384 -25.04 39.66 -10.08
CA ARG A 384 -23.68 40.24 -10.01
C ARG A 384 -22.77 39.63 -8.94
N TRP A 385 -23.31 38.89 -7.98
CA TRP A 385 -22.59 38.32 -6.83
C TRP A 385 -22.37 36.81 -6.93
N TRP A 386 -22.52 36.23 -8.12
CA TRP A 386 -22.39 34.78 -8.34
C TRP A 386 -21.03 34.23 -7.86
N LEU A 387 -19.95 35.00 -7.95
CA LEU A 387 -18.64 34.63 -7.41
C LEU A 387 -18.65 34.46 -5.89
N VAL A 388 -19.39 35.32 -5.16
CA VAL A 388 -19.54 35.21 -3.69
C VAL A 388 -20.35 33.96 -3.33
N LEU A 389 -21.39 33.66 -4.10
CA LEU A 389 -22.21 32.46 -3.89
C LEU A 389 -21.43 31.18 -4.22
N LEU A 390 -20.61 31.20 -5.28
CA LEU A 390 -19.70 30.11 -5.63
C LEU A 390 -18.65 29.90 -4.52
N ALA A 391 -18.02 30.98 -4.06
CA ALA A 391 -17.07 30.92 -2.95
C ALA A 391 -17.71 30.38 -1.67
N ALA A 392 -18.93 30.81 -1.34
CA ALA A 392 -19.68 30.30 -0.20
C ALA A 392 -20.00 28.80 -0.35
N GLY A 393 -20.41 28.35 -1.54
CA GLY A 393 -20.61 26.93 -1.86
C GLY A 393 -19.31 26.12 -1.70
N SER A 394 -18.19 26.63 -2.20
CA SER A 394 -16.87 26.00 -2.04
C SER A 394 -16.44 25.93 -0.57
N CYS A 395 -16.66 26.99 0.22
CA CYS A 395 -16.43 26.97 1.66
C CYS A 395 -17.31 25.93 2.37
N GLY A 396 -18.59 25.85 1.99
CA GLY A 396 -19.52 24.85 2.50
C GLY A 396 -19.08 23.42 2.20
N TRP A 397 -18.65 23.16 0.96
CA TRP A 397 -18.05 21.89 0.57
C TRP A 397 -16.79 21.56 1.39
N ALA A 398 -15.87 22.51 1.57
CA ALA A 398 -14.64 22.29 2.34
C ALA A 398 -14.95 21.97 3.82
N VAL A 399 -15.85 22.73 4.46
CA VAL A 399 -16.29 22.46 5.84
C VAL A 399 -16.97 21.09 5.94
N GLY A 400 -17.85 20.76 4.99
CA GLY A 400 -18.51 19.46 4.94
C GLY A 400 -17.52 18.31 4.78
N ALA A 401 -16.53 18.46 3.89
CA ALA A 401 -15.46 17.49 3.66
C ALA A 401 -14.63 17.26 4.93
N SER A 402 -14.17 18.33 5.58
CA SER A 402 -13.42 18.24 6.84
C SER A 402 -14.24 17.59 7.96
N ALA A 403 -15.53 17.93 8.07
CA ALA A 403 -16.42 17.33 9.06
C ALA A 403 -16.65 15.84 8.82
N VAL A 404 -16.81 15.42 7.56
CA VAL A 404 -16.94 14.01 7.18
C VAL A 404 -15.66 13.24 7.50
N ASN A 405 -14.48 13.77 7.14
CA ASN A 405 -13.20 13.16 7.46
C ASN A 405 -13.02 12.97 8.97
N ALA A 406 -13.26 14.04 9.75
CA ALA A 406 -13.19 13.98 11.21
C ALA A 406 -14.17 12.94 11.79
N ALA A 407 -15.39 12.85 11.24
CA ALA A 407 -16.37 11.86 11.66
C ALA A 407 -15.96 10.42 11.29
N HIS A 408 -15.32 10.21 10.14
CA HIS A 408 -14.77 8.90 9.75
C HIS A 408 -13.63 8.49 10.68
N ASP A 409 -12.67 9.39 10.92
CA ASP A 409 -11.52 9.14 11.80
C ASP A 409 -11.94 8.84 13.24
N TRP A 410 -12.93 9.58 13.75
CA TRP A 410 -13.47 9.36 15.08
C TRP A 410 -14.21 8.02 15.19
N ALA A 411 -14.97 7.64 14.16
CA ALA A 411 -15.79 6.43 14.18
C ALA A 411 -14.99 5.14 13.86
N MET A 412 -13.82 5.27 13.24
CA MET A 412 -12.95 4.16 12.85
C MET A 412 -11.47 4.46 13.15
N PRO A 413 -11.08 4.55 14.43
CA PRO A 413 -9.68 4.65 14.80
C PRO A 413 -8.93 3.35 14.48
N THR A 414 -7.60 3.44 14.37
CA THR A 414 -6.73 2.26 14.24
C THR A 414 -6.96 1.32 15.43
N PRO A 415 -7.24 0.02 15.20
CA PRO A 415 -7.44 -0.93 16.29
C PRO A 415 -6.15 -1.10 17.10
N PRO A 416 -6.26 -1.35 18.42
CA PRO A 416 -5.08 -1.59 19.26
C PRO A 416 -4.39 -2.90 18.86
N ARG A 417 -3.07 -2.92 18.95
CA ARG A 417 -2.25 -4.14 18.80
C ARG A 417 -2.30 -4.94 20.10
N VAL A 418 -3.01 -6.07 20.11
CA VAL A 418 -3.10 -6.99 21.24
C VAL A 418 -1.94 -8.00 21.28
N ARG A 419 -1.31 -8.26 20.15
CA ARG A 419 -0.13 -9.14 20.03
C ARG A 419 0.93 -8.45 19.15
N PRO A 420 1.63 -7.42 19.65
CA PRO A 420 2.56 -6.64 18.84
C PRO A 420 3.79 -7.47 18.43
N GLU A 421 4.22 -7.33 17.17
CA GLU A 421 5.53 -7.77 16.69
C GLU A 421 6.53 -6.60 16.72
N CYS A 422 7.83 -6.91 16.66
CA CYS A 422 8.89 -5.90 16.51
C CYS A 422 8.66 -5.06 15.25
N ARG A 423 8.65 -3.74 15.40
CA ARG A 423 8.49 -2.78 14.31
C ARG A 423 9.84 -2.23 13.87
N VAL A 424 10.19 -2.50 12.62
CA VAL A 424 11.42 -2.04 11.98
C VAL A 424 11.07 -0.92 11.01
N VAL A 425 11.55 0.29 11.30
CA VAL A 425 11.32 1.46 10.45
C VAL A 425 12.51 1.65 9.53
N VAL A 426 12.28 1.63 8.22
CA VAL A 426 13.27 1.99 7.21
C VAL A 426 13.18 3.48 6.95
N ASP A 427 14.26 4.20 7.25
CA ASP A 427 14.32 5.66 7.12
C ASP A 427 14.19 6.11 5.66
N ARG A 428 13.33 7.11 5.42
CA ARG A 428 13.24 7.87 4.17
C ARG A 428 13.54 9.36 4.35
N THR A 429 14.01 9.76 5.54
CA THR A 429 14.37 11.15 5.86
C THR A 429 15.71 11.50 5.23
N ILE A 430 16.74 10.72 5.57
CA ILE A 430 18.14 10.97 5.19
C ILE A 430 18.70 9.90 4.25
N SER A 431 18.05 8.75 4.13
CA SER A 431 18.30 7.77 3.08
C SER A 431 17.39 8.00 1.87
N ASP A 432 17.96 7.89 0.68
CA ASP A 432 17.26 7.94 -0.60
C ASP A 432 17.51 6.73 -1.49
N VAL A 433 18.08 5.65 -0.93
CA VAL A 433 18.36 4.44 -1.70
C VAL A 433 17.08 3.94 -2.40
N PRO A 434 17.17 3.45 -3.64
CA PRO A 434 16.08 2.73 -4.28
C PRO A 434 15.64 1.53 -3.43
N LEU A 435 14.34 1.36 -3.27
CA LEU A 435 13.70 0.22 -2.61
C LEU A 435 12.72 -0.43 -3.58
N ALA A 436 12.19 -1.60 -3.22
CA ALA A 436 11.22 -2.30 -4.07
C ALA A 436 9.92 -1.48 -4.23
N GLU A 437 9.32 -1.51 -5.41
CA GLU A 437 7.96 -1.02 -5.62
C GLU A 437 7.21 -2.09 -6.39
N GLY A 438 6.08 -2.55 -5.84
CA GLY A 438 5.38 -3.71 -6.39
C GLY A 438 6.22 -4.98 -6.23
N LEU A 439 6.32 -5.78 -7.30
CA LEU A 439 6.90 -7.11 -7.25
C LEU A 439 8.43 -7.13 -7.17
N TYR A 440 9.13 -6.13 -7.71
CA TYR A 440 10.56 -6.24 -7.98
C TYR A 440 11.37 -5.14 -7.28
N PRO A 441 12.60 -5.48 -6.84
CA PRO A 441 13.56 -4.46 -6.40
C PRO A 441 13.85 -3.47 -7.53
N ARG A 442 14.21 -2.24 -7.16
CA ARG A 442 14.62 -1.19 -8.09
C ARG A 442 16.06 -0.81 -7.80
N GLY A 443 16.84 -0.52 -8.84
CA GLY A 443 18.12 0.16 -8.68
C GLY A 443 19.35 -0.75 -8.63
N ASN A 444 19.20 -2.07 -8.79
CA ASN A 444 20.30 -3.03 -8.92
C ASN A 444 21.37 -2.82 -7.83
N ASP A 445 22.59 -2.49 -8.25
CA ASP A 445 23.74 -2.27 -7.39
C ASP A 445 23.61 -1.10 -6.40
N ALA A 446 22.69 -0.17 -6.64
CA ALA A 446 22.35 0.95 -5.76
C ALA A 446 21.11 0.69 -4.90
N GLY A 447 20.32 -0.35 -5.23
CA GLY A 447 19.06 -0.67 -4.59
C GLY A 447 19.20 -1.61 -3.39
N TYR A 448 18.22 -1.52 -2.48
CA TYR A 448 18.12 -2.33 -1.26
C TYR A 448 16.68 -2.87 -1.05
N GLY A 449 15.93 -3.08 -2.14
CA GLY A 449 14.58 -3.63 -2.09
C GLY A 449 14.53 -5.06 -1.55
N MET A 450 15.51 -5.91 -1.92
CA MET A 450 15.63 -7.28 -1.41
C MET A 450 15.95 -7.29 0.08
N PHE A 451 16.85 -6.41 0.52
CA PHE A 451 17.18 -6.24 1.92
C PHE A 451 15.93 -5.90 2.74
N GLU A 452 15.14 -4.91 2.29
CA GLU A 452 13.89 -4.53 2.96
C GLU A 452 12.87 -5.68 3.01
N ALA A 453 12.67 -6.39 1.89
CA ALA A 453 11.76 -7.52 1.83
C ALA A 453 12.16 -8.64 2.81
N TRP A 454 13.46 -8.84 3.03
CA TRP A 454 13.98 -9.86 3.96
C TRP A 454 13.91 -9.45 5.43
N LEU A 455 13.67 -8.17 5.76
CA LEU A 455 13.45 -7.77 7.16
C LEU A 455 12.25 -8.53 7.77
N SER A 456 11.20 -8.73 6.98
CA SER A 456 9.99 -9.45 7.38
C SER A 456 10.23 -10.94 7.67
N ARG A 457 11.34 -11.54 7.19
CA ARG A 457 11.71 -12.93 7.50
C ARG A 457 12.22 -13.12 8.93
N MET A 458 12.58 -12.02 9.61
CA MET A 458 13.06 -12.03 10.99
C MET A 458 11.94 -11.79 12.01
N ASN A 459 10.69 -12.18 11.67
CA ASN A 459 9.50 -11.97 12.52
C ASN A 459 9.31 -10.50 12.95
N CYS A 460 9.55 -9.59 12.02
CA CYS A 460 9.40 -8.16 12.22
C CYS A 460 8.39 -7.59 11.22
N GLN A 461 7.72 -6.51 11.60
CA GLN A 461 6.95 -5.69 10.66
C GLN A 461 7.85 -4.56 10.17
N SER A 462 8.13 -4.52 8.87
CA SER A 462 8.84 -3.39 8.26
C SER A 462 7.87 -2.29 7.81
N GLU A 463 8.27 -1.03 8.00
CA GLU A 463 7.52 0.14 7.56
C GLU A 463 8.48 1.22 7.06
N ARG A 464 8.15 1.90 5.96
CA ARG A 464 8.89 3.10 5.52
C ARG A 464 8.32 4.34 6.20
N ARG A 465 9.16 5.15 6.86
CA ARG A 465 8.74 6.42 7.50
C ARG A 465 9.79 7.51 7.30
N ALA A 466 9.38 8.77 7.49
CA ALA A 466 10.24 9.92 7.37
C ALA A 466 9.97 10.96 8.48
N GLY A 467 10.93 11.84 8.71
CA GLY A 467 10.82 12.89 9.71
C GLY A 467 10.73 12.31 11.11
N LYS A 468 9.73 12.77 11.89
CA LYS A 468 9.54 12.32 13.28
C LYS A 468 9.02 10.89 13.38
N GLU A 469 8.24 10.45 12.40
CA GLU A 469 7.64 9.10 12.36
C GLU A 469 8.70 8.00 12.17
N ALA A 470 9.93 8.36 11.78
CA ALA A 470 11.06 7.45 11.73
C ALA A 470 11.37 6.79 13.09
N PHE A 471 10.95 7.41 14.20
CA PHE A 471 11.22 6.97 15.56
C PHE A 471 10.02 6.28 16.23
N ASP A 472 8.95 5.98 15.49
CA ASP A 472 7.72 5.37 16.04
C ASP A 472 7.78 3.83 16.15
N GLY A 473 8.89 3.21 15.74
CA GLY A 473 9.13 1.76 15.82
C GLY A 473 10.05 1.34 16.97
N ASP A 474 10.44 0.07 16.98
CA ASP A 474 11.40 -0.48 17.94
C ASP A 474 12.85 -0.44 17.41
N VAL A 475 12.98 -0.41 16.09
CA VAL A 475 14.27 -0.33 15.37
C VAL A 475 14.16 0.71 14.26
N LEU A 476 15.17 1.57 14.14
CA LEU A 476 15.36 2.46 12.99
C LEU A 476 16.53 1.95 12.14
N VAL A 477 16.28 1.67 10.87
CA VAL A 477 17.26 1.24 9.88
C VAL A 477 17.52 2.37 8.90
N VAL A 478 18.77 2.83 8.84
CA VAL A 478 19.24 3.89 7.95
C VAL A 478 20.24 3.27 6.97
N ILE A 479 19.87 3.20 5.69
CA ILE A 479 20.68 2.54 4.65
C ILE A 479 21.36 3.60 3.78
N SER A 480 22.68 3.54 3.67
CA SER A 480 23.53 4.45 2.88
C SER A 480 23.05 5.91 2.94
N PRO A 481 22.99 6.54 4.14
CA PRO A 481 22.47 7.90 4.28
C PRO A 481 23.30 8.87 3.44
N SER A 482 22.63 9.68 2.63
CA SER A 482 23.22 10.56 1.61
C SER A 482 22.77 12.02 1.75
N ARG A 483 21.67 12.26 2.47
CA ARG A 483 21.14 13.62 2.72
C ARG A 483 21.64 14.17 4.05
N GLN A 484 21.61 15.49 4.19
CA GLN A 484 22.05 16.18 5.39
C GLN A 484 21.26 15.74 6.63
N VAL A 485 21.98 15.39 7.70
CA VAL A 485 21.39 15.08 9.00
C VAL A 485 21.12 16.38 9.74
N ALA A 486 19.86 16.80 9.81
CA ALA A 486 19.45 17.97 10.58
C ALA A 486 19.63 17.74 12.09
N ASP A 487 20.00 18.79 12.83
CA ASP A 487 20.23 18.70 14.29
C ASP A 487 19.02 18.19 15.07
N GLN A 488 17.80 18.51 14.61
CA GLN A 488 16.58 17.99 15.21
C GLN A 488 16.46 16.46 15.04
N PHE A 489 16.78 15.95 13.86
CA PHE A 489 16.72 14.51 13.59
C PHE A 489 17.80 13.75 14.36
N ARG A 490 19.01 14.32 14.45
CA ARG A 490 20.10 13.76 15.28
C ARG A 490 19.70 13.65 16.76
N ARG A 491 19.15 14.73 17.33
CA ARG A 491 18.66 14.71 18.72
C ARG A 491 17.54 13.70 18.95
N ALA A 492 16.59 13.62 18.01
CA ALA A 492 15.53 12.62 18.08
C ALA A 492 16.08 11.18 18.03
N ALA A 493 17.13 10.92 17.23
CA ALA A 493 17.80 9.63 17.21
C ALA A 493 18.52 9.32 18.54
N GLU A 494 19.19 10.29 19.13
CA GLU A 494 19.81 10.14 20.47
C GLU A 494 18.76 9.84 21.54
N GLU A 495 17.65 10.60 21.58
CA GLU A 495 16.53 10.38 22.50
C GLU A 495 15.88 9.00 22.30
N PHE A 496 15.64 8.61 21.05
CA PHE A 496 15.09 7.32 20.67
C PHE A 496 15.95 6.17 21.20
N VAL A 497 17.26 6.19 20.94
CA VAL A 497 18.18 5.15 21.41
C VAL A 497 18.28 5.18 22.93
N ALA A 498 18.41 6.36 23.54
CA ALA A 498 18.48 6.49 25.00
C ALA A 498 17.24 5.90 25.71
N ALA A 499 16.06 6.02 25.09
CA ALA A 499 14.80 5.48 25.59
C ALA A 499 14.66 3.95 25.45
N GLY A 500 15.52 3.29 24.68
CA GLY A 500 15.48 1.84 24.44
C GLY A 500 15.35 1.45 22.97
N GLY A 501 15.20 2.42 22.08
CA GLY A 501 15.19 2.20 20.63
C GLY A 501 16.54 1.68 20.13
N ARG A 502 16.52 1.04 18.96
CA ARG A 502 17.72 0.47 18.34
C ARG A 502 17.99 1.09 16.99
N LEU A 503 19.21 1.56 16.76
CA LEU A 503 19.59 2.22 15.51
C LEU A 503 20.57 1.35 14.73
N LEU A 504 20.19 0.98 13.51
CA LEU A 504 21.07 0.33 12.53
C LEU A 504 21.46 1.34 11.47
N VAL A 505 22.75 1.60 11.30
CA VAL A 505 23.29 2.41 10.20
C VAL A 505 24.13 1.53 9.30
N ILE A 506 23.64 1.33 8.08
CA ILE A 506 24.34 0.57 7.03
C ILE A 506 24.94 1.57 6.06
N ASP A 507 26.20 1.36 5.71
CA ASP A 507 26.89 2.17 4.72
C ASP A 507 27.86 1.30 3.90
N SER A 508 28.37 1.86 2.82
CA SER A 508 29.33 1.15 1.97
C SER A 508 30.30 2.13 1.29
N PRO A 509 31.48 1.66 0.85
CA PRO A 509 32.43 2.50 0.11
C PRO A 509 31.87 3.12 -1.18
N LYS A 510 30.77 2.59 -1.73
CA LYS A 510 30.11 3.15 -2.92
C LYS A 510 29.33 4.45 -2.60
N ASN A 511 28.94 4.68 -1.35
CA ASN A 511 28.23 5.88 -0.93
C ASN A 511 29.17 7.07 -0.69
N SER A 512 29.64 7.67 -1.78
CA SER A 512 30.53 8.83 -1.72
C SER A 512 29.92 10.08 -1.07
N ALA A 513 28.58 10.14 -0.98
CA ALA A 513 27.84 11.24 -0.36
C ALA A 513 27.50 10.96 1.11
N SER A 514 28.15 9.98 1.76
CA SER A 514 27.72 9.50 3.07
C SER A 514 27.63 10.60 4.13
N THR A 515 26.48 10.64 4.80
CA THR A 515 26.23 11.47 5.97
C THR A 515 26.10 10.66 7.27
N ALA A 516 26.47 9.36 7.24
CA ALA A 516 26.31 8.42 8.36
C ALA A 516 26.93 8.93 9.67
N ASN A 517 28.09 9.57 9.58
CA ASN A 517 28.79 10.11 10.75
C ASN A 517 28.06 11.27 11.43
N GLY A 518 27.10 11.91 10.75
CA GLY A 518 26.18 12.85 11.36
C GLY A 518 25.26 12.20 12.41
N LEU A 519 24.97 10.90 12.27
CA LEU A 519 24.21 10.10 13.24
C LEU A 519 25.08 9.33 14.22
N LEU A 520 26.24 8.82 13.78
CA LEU A 520 27.01 7.85 14.56
C LEU A 520 27.89 8.47 15.67
N ARG A 521 28.40 9.69 15.45
CA ARG A 521 29.34 10.35 16.38
C ARG A 521 28.82 10.51 17.82
N PRO A 522 27.55 10.88 18.07
CA PRO A 522 26.99 10.92 19.42
C PRO A 522 27.09 9.60 20.19
N PHE A 523 27.17 8.48 19.49
CA PHE A 523 27.25 7.13 20.06
C PHE A 523 28.70 6.61 20.14
N GLY A 524 29.70 7.45 19.83
CA GLY A 524 31.10 7.05 19.81
C GLY A 524 31.46 6.13 18.64
N LEU A 525 30.65 6.11 17.58
CA LEU A 525 30.88 5.33 16.37
C LEU A 525 31.23 6.24 15.18
N GLN A 526 32.00 5.72 14.23
CA GLN A 526 32.29 6.40 12.97
C GLN A 526 32.55 5.41 11.84
N ILE A 527 32.00 5.66 10.65
CA ILE A 527 32.34 4.93 9.41
C ILE A 527 33.39 5.76 8.64
N ASN A 528 34.57 5.18 8.42
CA ASN A 528 35.68 5.84 7.76
C ASN A 528 35.78 5.42 6.28
N HIS A 529 35.24 6.26 5.40
CA HIS A 529 35.28 6.04 3.95
C HIS A 529 36.70 6.13 3.34
N GLY A 530 37.66 6.71 4.05
CA GLY A 530 39.06 6.77 3.62
C GLY A 530 39.88 5.53 3.95
N ARG A 531 39.36 4.60 4.77
CA ARG A 531 40.03 3.35 5.15
C ARG A 531 39.15 2.17 4.79
N THR A 532 39.43 1.56 3.64
CA THR A 532 38.69 0.42 3.12
C THR A 532 39.51 -0.86 3.14
N ALA A 533 38.85 -1.99 3.33
CA ALA A 533 39.46 -3.32 3.18
C ALA A 533 38.59 -4.21 2.29
N GLN A 534 39.21 -5.29 1.81
CA GLN A 534 38.57 -6.38 1.08
C GLN A 534 39.05 -7.70 1.67
N GLY A 535 38.25 -8.76 1.58
CA GLY A 535 38.64 -10.08 2.04
C GLY A 535 37.49 -10.84 2.68
N LYS A 536 37.82 -11.89 3.41
CA LYS A 536 36.84 -12.77 4.04
C LYS A 536 36.36 -12.18 5.37
N LEU A 537 35.05 -12.15 5.58
CA LEU A 537 34.44 -11.68 6.83
C LEU A 537 34.82 -12.61 7.99
N ILE A 538 35.34 -12.03 9.05
CA ILE A 538 35.66 -12.72 10.31
C ILE A 538 34.76 -12.12 11.38
N SER A 539 34.00 -12.96 12.08
CA SER A 539 33.03 -12.48 13.08
C SER A 539 33.28 -13.11 14.45
N SER A 540 33.14 -12.28 15.50
CA SER A 540 33.14 -12.70 16.91
C SER A 540 31.82 -13.36 17.32
N ILE A 541 30.76 -13.20 16.52
CA ILE A 541 29.41 -13.69 16.80
C ILE A 541 29.02 -14.90 15.93
N GLY A 542 30.01 -15.51 15.27
CA GLY A 542 29.82 -16.74 14.51
C GLY A 542 29.14 -16.60 13.14
N LEU A 543 29.15 -15.40 12.53
CA LEU A 543 28.66 -15.22 11.15
C LEU A 543 29.50 -16.04 10.15
N PRO A 544 28.91 -16.51 9.04
CA PRO A 544 29.67 -17.23 8.02
C PRO A 544 30.71 -16.33 7.36
N GLY A 545 31.85 -16.93 7.00
CA GLY A 545 32.92 -16.21 6.31
C GLY A 545 32.58 -16.02 4.83
N VAL A 546 32.09 -14.84 4.49
CA VAL A 546 31.74 -14.42 3.12
C VAL A 546 32.81 -13.48 2.58
N ASP A 547 33.12 -13.58 1.29
CA ASP A 547 34.03 -12.64 0.62
C ASP A 547 33.35 -11.27 0.44
N VAL A 548 33.97 -10.24 0.98
CA VAL A 548 33.54 -8.85 0.90
C VAL A 548 34.50 -8.10 -0.02
N GLU A 549 33.99 -7.65 -1.16
CA GLU A 549 34.81 -6.95 -2.16
C GLU A 549 35.35 -5.62 -1.66
N ARG A 550 34.55 -4.84 -0.94
CA ARG A 550 34.98 -3.63 -0.25
C ARG A 550 34.11 -3.34 0.97
N ALA A 551 34.73 -2.93 2.07
CA ALA A 551 34.08 -2.43 3.26
C ALA A 551 34.82 -1.21 3.82
N CYS A 552 34.09 -0.29 4.47
CA CYS A 552 34.67 0.79 5.26
C CYS A 552 35.03 0.31 6.68
N GLU A 553 36.08 0.89 7.26
CA GLU A 553 36.36 0.75 8.68
C GLU A 553 35.21 1.34 9.52
N VAL A 554 34.79 0.62 10.55
CA VAL A 554 33.90 1.11 11.60
C VAL A 554 34.72 1.35 12.87
N ALA A 555 35.02 2.61 13.16
CA ALA A 555 35.77 3.00 14.35
C ALA A 555 34.84 3.16 15.56
N GLY A 556 35.32 2.74 16.73
CA GLY A 556 34.58 2.79 17.99
C GLY A 556 33.67 1.59 18.22
N GLY A 557 33.05 1.54 19.40
CA GLY A 557 32.20 0.44 19.86
C GLY A 557 32.94 -0.90 20.02
N GLU A 558 32.15 -1.95 20.23
CA GLU A 558 32.60 -3.34 20.25
C GLU A 558 32.48 -3.96 18.84
N PRO A 559 33.57 -4.45 18.24
CA PRO A 559 33.52 -5.03 16.90
C PRO A 559 32.77 -6.37 16.84
N LEU A 560 31.78 -6.45 15.95
CA LEU A 560 31.01 -7.66 15.63
C LEU A 560 31.57 -8.43 14.43
N ALA A 561 32.19 -7.71 13.49
CA ALA A 561 32.81 -8.29 12.30
C ALA A 561 34.03 -7.49 11.84
N ARG A 562 34.99 -8.18 11.23
CA ARG A 562 36.28 -7.67 10.77
C ARG A 562 36.62 -8.21 9.38
N LEU A 563 37.42 -7.44 8.65
CA LEU A 563 38.22 -7.92 7.52
C LEU A 563 39.68 -7.85 7.95
N ASP A 564 40.33 -9.00 8.08
CA ASP A 564 41.59 -9.18 8.80
C ASP A 564 41.53 -8.56 10.20
N THR A 565 42.25 -7.46 10.42
CA THR A 565 42.29 -6.73 11.69
C THR A 565 41.31 -5.56 11.73
N LEU A 566 40.81 -5.12 10.58
CA LEU A 566 40.00 -3.92 10.43
C LEU A 566 38.54 -4.19 10.85
N PRO A 567 37.99 -3.51 11.88
CA PRO A 567 36.57 -3.59 12.19
C PRO A 567 35.72 -3.05 11.05
N VAL A 568 34.70 -3.80 10.64
CA VAL A 568 33.77 -3.42 9.56
C VAL A 568 32.31 -3.51 9.98
N ALA A 569 32.01 -4.04 11.16
CA ALA A 569 30.77 -3.79 11.89
C ALA A 569 31.05 -3.71 13.39
N SER A 570 30.41 -2.76 14.07
CA SER A 570 30.54 -2.56 15.51
C SER A 570 29.20 -2.19 16.15
N ILE A 571 29.05 -2.53 17.43
CA ILE A 571 27.92 -2.16 18.27
C ILE A 571 28.35 -1.21 19.39
N ALA A 572 27.50 -0.24 19.74
CA ALA A 572 27.66 0.61 20.91
C ALA A 572 26.36 0.68 21.69
N ARG A 573 26.42 0.58 23.03
CA ARG A 573 25.27 0.78 23.91
C ARG A 573 25.14 2.26 24.25
N HIS A 574 23.91 2.77 24.29
CA HIS A 574 23.64 4.16 24.66
C HIS A 574 22.28 4.27 25.38
N GLY A 575 22.31 4.74 26.63
CA GLY A 575 21.13 4.69 27.50
C GLY A 575 20.61 3.26 27.64
N LYS A 576 19.33 3.04 27.33
CA LYS A 576 18.69 1.71 27.34
C LYS A 576 18.76 0.96 26.00
N GLY A 577 19.18 1.64 24.93
CA GLY A 577 19.22 1.10 23.58
C GLY A 577 20.63 0.80 23.09
N ALA A 578 20.73 0.52 21.78
CA ALA A 578 21.99 0.19 21.13
C ALA A 578 22.02 0.67 19.68
N VAL A 579 23.24 0.88 19.18
CA VAL A 579 23.53 1.32 17.81
C VAL A 579 24.47 0.31 17.16
N VAL A 580 24.10 -0.19 15.99
CA VAL A 580 24.96 -1.01 15.12
C VAL A 580 25.33 -0.21 13.88
N ALA A 581 26.63 -0.14 13.59
CA ALA A 581 27.16 0.45 12.37
C ALA A 581 27.78 -0.64 11.49
N VAL A 582 27.43 -0.68 10.21
CA VAL A 582 27.92 -1.66 9.22
C VAL A 582 28.57 -0.94 8.05
N GLY A 583 29.84 -1.22 7.78
CA GLY A 583 30.62 -0.62 6.70
C GLY A 583 30.66 -1.43 5.39
N PHE A 584 30.01 -2.60 5.35
CA PHE A 584 29.96 -3.51 4.19
C PHE A 584 28.56 -3.65 3.58
N GLY A 585 27.74 -2.60 3.64
CA GLY A 585 26.34 -2.63 3.20
C GLY A 585 26.10 -3.11 1.77
N SER A 586 27.08 -2.94 0.87
CA SER A 586 27.00 -3.45 -0.51
C SER A 586 26.87 -4.98 -0.60
N LEU A 587 27.12 -5.71 0.49
CA LEU A 587 26.82 -7.14 0.57
C LEU A 587 25.32 -7.45 0.43
N TRP A 588 24.46 -6.48 0.75
CA TRP A 588 23.01 -6.60 0.76
C TRP A 588 22.31 -5.66 -0.22
N ASN A 589 23.00 -5.20 -1.26
CA ASN A 589 22.32 -4.56 -2.38
C ASN A 589 21.55 -5.60 -3.20
N ASP A 590 20.62 -5.16 -4.04
CA ASP A 590 19.71 -6.06 -4.77
C ASP A 590 20.47 -7.09 -5.62
N THR A 591 21.53 -6.64 -6.31
CA THR A 591 22.36 -7.52 -7.16
C THR A 591 23.09 -8.60 -6.37
N ARG A 592 23.59 -8.29 -5.16
CA ARG A 592 24.24 -9.28 -4.30
C ARG A 592 23.25 -10.15 -3.54
N MET A 593 21.98 -9.75 -3.50
CA MET A 593 20.87 -10.55 -2.98
C MET A 593 20.09 -11.26 -4.10
N GLY A 594 20.61 -11.29 -5.34
CA GLY A 594 20.06 -12.11 -6.44
C GLY A 594 18.96 -11.45 -7.28
N ASP A 595 18.65 -10.16 -7.07
CA ASP A 595 17.69 -9.33 -7.81
C ASP A 595 16.23 -9.86 -7.88
N ASN A 596 15.95 -11.03 -7.31
CA ASN A 596 14.65 -11.69 -7.37
C ASN A 596 14.41 -12.56 -6.13
N TRP A 597 13.17 -12.56 -5.65
CA TRP A 597 12.71 -13.39 -4.54
C TRP A 597 12.19 -14.77 -4.98
N GLN A 598 12.02 -15.02 -6.29
CA GLN A 598 11.43 -16.27 -6.83
C GLN A 598 12.44 -17.42 -7.03
N ILE A 599 13.74 -17.14 -7.00
CA ILE A 599 14.80 -18.10 -7.37
C ILE A 599 15.52 -18.58 -6.11
N GLU A 600 15.80 -19.90 -6.04
CA GLU A 600 16.51 -20.47 -4.88
C GLU A 600 17.90 -19.84 -4.84
N PRO A 601 18.29 -19.22 -3.71
CA PRO A 601 19.61 -18.63 -3.60
C PRO A 601 20.67 -19.71 -3.72
N ASP A 602 21.69 -19.45 -4.52
CA ASP A 602 22.89 -20.28 -4.50
C ASP A 602 23.59 -20.20 -3.13
N ALA A 603 24.55 -21.10 -2.89
CA ALA A 603 25.24 -21.18 -1.60
C ALA A 603 25.92 -19.84 -1.20
N ALA A 604 26.40 -19.07 -2.18
CA ALA A 604 27.04 -17.79 -1.94
C ALA A 604 26.03 -16.72 -1.49
N THR A 605 24.87 -16.66 -2.15
CA THR A 605 23.77 -15.74 -1.83
C THR A 605 23.15 -16.09 -0.49
N LYS A 606 22.93 -17.39 -0.23
CA LYS A 606 22.44 -17.87 1.06
C LYS A 606 23.38 -17.50 2.21
N ALA A 607 24.69 -17.63 2.02
CA ALA A 607 25.66 -17.20 3.04
C ALA A 607 25.56 -15.69 3.34
N ARG A 608 25.27 -14.83 2.35
CA ARG A 608 25.01 -13.39 2.59
C ARG A 608 23.76 -13.15 3.41
N TYR A 609 22.71 -13.95 3.17
CA TYR A 609 21.48 -13.91 3.97
C TYR A 609 21.75 -14.32 5.42
N GLU A 610 22.53 -15.38 5.63
CA GLU A 610 22.92 -15.83 6.97
C GLU A 610 23.74 -14.76 7.72
N VAL A 611 24.64 -14.02 7.04
CA VAL A 611 25.31 -12.84 7.64
C VAL A 611 24.26 -11.81 8.06
N MET A 612 23.27 -11.53 7.22
CA MET A 612 22.20 -10.57 7.52
C MET A 612 21.38 -11.00 8.73
N PHE A 613 20.83 -12.22 8.72
CA PHE A 613 19.95 -12.71 9.78
C PHE A 613 20.69 -12.90 11.11
N GLY A 614 21.92 -13.43 11.08
CA GLY A 614 22.73 -13.59 12.28
C GLY A 614 23.12 -12.27 12.94
N LEU A 615 23.35 -11.22 12.12
CA LEU A 615 23.67 -9.88 12.63
C LEU A 615 22.41 -9.10 13.06
N LEU A 616 21.31 -9.20 12.32
CA LEU A 616 20.16 -8.31 12.51
C LEU A 616 19.06 -8.93 13.37
N GLY A 617 18.87 -10.25 13.33
CA GLY A 617 17.81 -10.94 14.08
C GLY A 617 17.88 -10.69 15.59
N PRO A 618 18.96 -11.10 16.27
CA PRO A 618 19.10 -10.85 17.71
C PRO A 618 19.03 -9.37 18.06
N PHE A 619 19.66 -8.51 17.25
CA PHE A 619 19.64 -7.06 17.45
C PHE A 619 18.21 -6.52 17.42
N PHE A 620 17.40 -6.89 16.43
CA PHE A 620 16.01 -6.43 16.29
C PHE A 620 15.10 -6.91 17.42
N HIS A 621 15.40 -8.05 18.03
CA HIS A 621 14.63 -8.55 19.19
C HIS A 621 15.24 -8.13 20.53
N GLY A 622 16.42 -7.50 20.53
CA GLY A 622 17.04 -6.94 21.75
C GLY A 622 17.75 -8.00 22.55
N GLU A 623 18.05 -9.10 21.88
CA GLU A 623 18.80 -10.23 22.37
C GLU A 623 20.29 -9.95 22.21
N GLU A 624 21.10 -10.52 23.09
CA GLU A 624 22.56 -10.43 22.94
C GLU A 624 23.03 -11.34 21.81
N HIS A 625 24.02 -10.87 21.04
CA HIS A 625 24.62 -11.72 20.04
C HIS A 625 25.37 -12.89 20.69
N PRO A 626 25.24 -14.12 20.15
CA PRO A 626 25.95 -15.26 20.69
C PRO A 626 27.46 -15.07 20.49
N VAL A 627 28.22 -15.01 21.58
CA VAL A 627 29.69 -14.95 21.51
C VAL A 627 30.20 -16.36 21.21
N LYS A 628 30.85 -16.56 20.06
CA LYS A 628 31.64 -17.77 19.82
C LYS A 628 33.09 -17.46 20.15
N GLU A 629 33.67 -18.18 21.12
CA GLU A 629 35.12 -18.20 21.29
C GLU A 629 35.75 -18.57 19.95
N SER A 630 36.69 -17.75 19.49
CA SER A 630 37.45 -17.97 18.28
C SER A 630 38.19 -19.30 18.39
N THR A 631 37.60 -20.39 17.91
CA THR A 631 38.34 -21.60 17.64
C THR A 631 39.17 -21.34 16.38
N THR A 632 40.34 -20.76 16.59
CA THR A 632 41.44 -20.91 15.64
C THR A 632 41.62 -22.41 15.45
N PRO A 633 41.53 -22.98 14.24
CA PRO A 633 41.73 -24.41 14.08
C PRO A 633 43.19 -24.70 14.45
N ARG A 634 43.42 -25.43 15.54
CA ARG A 634 44.70 -26.13 15.70
C ARG A 634 44.75 -27.18 14.59
N GLN A 635 45.68 -27.02 13.66
CA GLN A 635 46.18 -28.14 12.85
C GLN A 635 46.52 -29.27 13.83
N ASN A 636 45.67 -30.31 13.90
CA ASN A 636 46.00 -31.70 14.28
C ASN A 636 44.81 -32.57 14.76
N ASP A 637 43.55 -32.22 14.51
CA ASP A 637 42.44 -33.18 14.75
C ASP A 637 41.65 -33.46 13.47
N VAL A 638 42.27 -34.21 12.55
CA VAL A 638 41.54 -34.97 11.53
C VAL A 638 41.19 -36.32 12.13
N LYS A 639 39.98 -36.45 12.69
CA LYS A 639 39.36 -37.76 12.88
C LYS A 639 38.67 -38.17 11.59
N ILE A 640 39.26 -39.15 10.91
CA ILE A 640 38.72 -39.82 9.72
C ILE A 640 37.43 -40.56 10.14
N PRO A 641 36.26 -40.30 9.52
CA PRO A 641 35.06 -41.10 9.75
C PRO A 641 35.22 -42.50 9.11
N PRO A 642 34.64 -43.56 9.69
CA PRO A 642 34.69 -44.88 9.08
C PRO A 642 33.87 -44.90 7.79
N VAL A 643 34.48 -45.49 6.75
CA VAL A 643 33.93 -45.76 5.43
C VAL A 643 32.54 -46.42 5.55
N LEU A 644 31.50 -45.74 5.09
CA LEU A 644 30.19 -46.33 4.83
C LEU A 644 30.32 -47.24 3.60
N LYS A 645 30.16 -48.55 3.82
CA LYS A 645 30.01 -49.56 2.76
C LYS A 645 28.80 -49.21 1.90
N GLU A 646 29.03 -49.20 0.59
CA GLU A 646 28.01 -49.18 -0.45
C GLU A 646 27.02 -50.34 -0.25
N ALA A 647 25.74 -50.03 -0.12
CA ALA A 647 24.66 -51.01 -0.26
C ALA A 647 24.23 -51.03 -1.73
N GLY A 648 24.33 -52.20 -2.36
CA GLY A 648 23.94 -52.43 -3.75
C GLY A 648 22.41 -52.52 -3.96
N PRO A 649 21.95 -52.49 -5.22
CA PRO A 649 20.55 -52.38 -5.57
C PRO A 649 19.88 -53.76 -5.55
N ALA A 650 19.11 -54.03 -4.50
CA ALA A 650 18.08 -55.06 -4.48
C ALA A 650 17.03 -54.66 -3.44
N GLU A 651 16.16 -53.72 -3.83
CA GLU A 651 14.79 -53.47 -3.36
C GLU A 651 14.37 -52.08 -3.86
N LEU A 652 13.97 -52.04 -5.13
CA LEU A 652 13.01 -51.08 -5.68
C LEU A 652 11.78 -51.89 -6.10
#